data_AF-A0A931F120-F1
#
_entry.id   AF-A0A931F120-F1
#
_cell.length_a   1.000
_cell.length_b   1.000
_cell.length_c   1.000
_cell.angle_alpha   90.00
_cell.angle_beta   90.00
_cell.angle_gamma   90.00
#
_symmetry.space_group_name_H-M   'P 1'
#
loop_
_entity.id
_entity.type
_entity.pdbx_description
1 polymer ?
#
loop_
_entity_poly.entity_id
_entity_poly.type
_entity_poly.pdbx_seq_one_letter_code
_entity_poly.pdbx_strand_id
1 'polypeptide(L)'
;MTPVRVAPTEVTAPVKVVLAGAQGHGRHHLGNLRRLANLGMVELAGICDLRPVEVEFGSPVQSPDLGELIEKTGAEIAIICTPIHTHADLAVTALRAGAHLLLEKPPAAGPEAHRRIAAAVAESGLACQVGFQSLGSAAVPALRELIADGVIGRVRGIGGAGAWERPSAYFTRAAWSGRRRLDGVDVVDGALTNPFAHAVATALALAGGEIAEIETELYRAHPIESDDTSCLRIRMDDGLVITIAVTLCAPERHEPYLVVHGDAGRATLVYTQDQVKVEHADGSVTTTVHDRTDLLENLIGHLRTGADLLVPLSATEGFTQVLDAVRLAPDPLPIQERHQIVERDDSGAVTHRFLPGVAALTERSAAELALYSELGVPWTQVELRAAGTAVASYEFRPDLPVTDAPRPYLHPVRTLGGVEVTELRPDDHVHHLGAGVAISDLGGANFWGGRTYVRDQGPAWLDDHGSQRHVAFSRLGDDGFVEHLEWIGPAGVLMAREERTVAAVPLGDAWALDFTFTLTNLTGAPVEINSSATKGRAGAGYGGFFWRAPGTSTARVTLPGDERAVHGSRGPWVAMSGATPDGRDWTLVFVQTAGDPWFVRVAEYPGVGQALAWDRPLVVESTLTRRIVTAVADGRLSQSAVSALAANVRLYCDKS
;
A
#
# COMPACT_ATOMS: atom_id res chain seq x y z
N MET A 1 67.76 -1.39 36.04
CA MET A 1 66.71 -1.95 35.16
C MET A 1 66.29 -0.86 34.20
N THR A 2 66.57 -1.08 32.92
CA THR A 2 66.25 -0.22 31.79
C THR A 2 64.72 -0.15 31.59
N PRO A 3 64.14 0.99 31.18
CA PRO A 3 62.72 1.03 30.84
C PRO A 3 62.47 0.14 29.61
N VAL A 4 61.49 -0.75 29.72
CA VAL A 4 61.02 -1.56 28.60
C VAL A 4 60.40 -0.61 27.59
N ARG A 5 61.05 -0.47 26.43
CA ARG A 5 60.44 0.12 25.23
C ARG A 5 59.26 -0.76 24.83
N VAL A 6 58.05 -0.23 24.95
CA VAL A 6 56.89 -0.77 24.22
C VAL A 6 57.21 -0.62 22.73
N ALA A 7 57.21 -1.74 22.00
CA ALA A 7 57.42 -1.73 20.56
C ALA A 7 56.31 -0.90 19.88
N PRO A 8 56.59 -0.19 18.78
CA PRO A 8 55.53 0.45 18.00
C PRO A 8 54.59 -0.65 17.50
N THR A 9 53.29 -0.51 17.76
CA THR A 9 52.24 -1.25 17.05
C THR A 9 52.49 -1.14 15.55
N GLU A 10 52.56 -2.27 14.85
CA GLU A 10 52.71 -2.30 13.39
C GLU A 10 51.71 -1.34 12.75
N VAL A 11 52.22 -0.35 12.02
CA VAL A 11 51.38 0.53 11.22
C VAL A 11 50.92 -0.31 10.02
N THR A 12 49.75 -0.92 10.13
CA THR A 12 49.11 -1.60 9.01
C THR A 12 48.88 -0.59 7.89
N ALA A 13 49.22 -0.95 6.65
CA ALA A 13 49.00 -0.07 5.50
C ALA A 13 47.51 0.34 5.41
N PRO A 14 47.21 1.58 4.98
CA PRO A 14 45.82 2.04 4.80
C PRO A 14 45.06 1.11 3.86
N VAL A 15 43.80 0.83 4.17
CA VAL A 15 42.91 0.00 3.34
C VAL A 15 42.56 0.77 2.07
N LYS A 16 42.78 0.17 0.90
CA LYS A 16 42.39 0.78 -0.37
C LYS A 16 40.90 0.62 -0.62
N VAL A 17 40.21 1.74 -0.85
CA VAL A 17 38.76 1.78 -1.03
C VAL A 17 38.39 2.37 -2.39
N VAL A 18 37.40 1.78 -3.05
CA VAL A 18 36.69 2.39 -4.18
C VAL A 18 35.25 2.75 -3.79
N LEU A 19 34.73 3.85 -4.32
CA LEU A 19 33.35 4.30 -4.11
C LEU A 19 32.57 4.27 -5.42
N ALA A 20 31.54 3.43 -5.52
CA ALA A 20 30.57 3.44 -6.61
C ALA A 20 29.35 4.31 -6.25
N GLY A 21 29.10 5.35 -7.03
CA GLY A 21 28.06 6.35 -6.78
C GLY A 21 28.50 7.40 -5.77
N ALA A 22 29.25 8.41 -6.23
CA ALA A 22 29.81 9.46 -5.37
C ALA A 22 28.95 10.74 -5.33
N GLN A 23 27.75 10.69 -5.93
CA GLN A 23 26.76 11.77 -5.89
C GLN A 23 25.72 11.54 -4.80
N GLY A 24 24.88 12.56 -4.53
CA GLY A 24 23.81 12.42 -3.52
C GLY A 24 24.37 11.99 -2.16
N HIS A 25 23.93 10.83 -1.66
CA HIS A 25 24.42 10.25 -0.40
C HIS A 25 25.91 9.85 -0.46
N GLY A 26 26.46 9.56 -1.65
CA GLY A 26 27.88 9.27 -1.84
C GLY A 26 28.79 10.42 -1.39
N ARG A 27 28.29 11.66 -1.33
CA ARG A 27 29.03 12.80 -0.76
C ARG A 27 29.29 12.64 0.75
N HIS A 28 28.40 11.96 1.46
CA HIS A 28 28.61 11.63 2.87
C HIS A 28 29.74 10.61 3.03
N HIS A 29 29.75 9.57 2.17
CA HIS A 29 30.85 8.61 2.10
C HIS A 29 32.17 9.27 1.76
N LEU A 30 32.22 10.22 0.81
CA LEU A 30 33.43 11.01 0.53
C LEU A 30 33.91 11.80 1.76
N GLY A 31 32.99 12.44 2.50
CA GLY A 31 33.32 13.13 3.75
C GLY A 31 33.90 12.19 4.81
N ASN A 32 33.32 10.99 4.94
CA ASN A 32 33.79 9.98 5.87
C ASN A 32 35.16 9.40 5.46
N LEU A 33 35.34 9.08 4.18
CA LEU A 33 36.60 8.63 3.61
C LEU A 33 37.71 9.66 3.82
N ARG A 34 37.42 10.97 3.67
CA ARG A 34 38.38 12.04 3.99
C ARG A 34 38.81 12.00 5.46
N ARG A 35 37.85 11.84 6.37
CA ARG A 35 38.12 11.71 7.81
C ARG A 35 39.02 10.51 8.10
N LEU A 36 38.68 9.33 7.57
CA LEU A 36 39.43 8.10 7.78
C LEU A 36 40.81 8.12 7.10
N ALA A 37 40.94 8.77 5.95
CA ALA A 37 42.22 8.95 5.27
C ALA A 37 43.17 9.84 6.08
N ASN A 38 42.65 10.91 6.70
CA ASN A 38 43.43 11.75 7.61
C ASN A 38 43.88 10.98 8.87
N LEU A 39 43.17 9.92 9.26
CA LEU A 39 43.57 9.00 10.33
C LEU A 39 44.53 7.90 9.85
N GLY A 40 44.86 7.86 8.56
CA GLY A 40 45.72 6.82 7.96
C GLY A 40 45.05 5.45 7.86
N MET A 41 43.73 5.36 8.03
CA MET A 41 43.00 4.09 8.00
C MET A 41 42.66 3.63 6.58
N VAL A 42 42.41 4.58 5.67
CA VAL A 42 41.99 4.28 4.29
C VAL A 42 42.73 5.14 3.26
N GLU A 43 42.83 4.63 2.05
CA GLU A 43 43.18 5.36 0.83
C GLU A 43 41.99 5.30 -0.13
N LEU A 44 41.47 6.46 -0.57
CA LEU A 44 40.49 6.50 -1.65
C LEU A 44 41.20 6.25 -2.98
N ALA A 45 41.20 5.01 -3.43
CA ALA A 45 41.96 4.55 -4.59
C ALA A 45 41.20 4.79 -5.91
N GLY A 46 39.85 4.77 -5.87
CA GLY A 46 39.05 5.01 -7.06
C GLY A 46 37.60 5.45 -6.82
N ILE A 47 37.00 6.05 -7.83
CA ILE A 47 35.57 6.42 -7.87
C ILE A 47 34.94 5.81 -9.11
N CYS A 48 33.86 5.05 -8.92
CA CYS A 48 33.03 4.52 -9.98
C CYS A 48 31.76 5.36 -10.16
N ASP A 49 31.67 6.14 -11.22
CA ASP A 49 30.50 6.98 -11.51
C ASP A 49 30.35 7.18 -13.03
N LEU A 50 29.12 7.37 -13.49
CA LEU A 50 28.83 7.59 -14.91
C LEU A 50 29.28 8.97 -15.40
N ARG A 51 29.50 9.90 -14.47
CA ARG A 51 29.99 11.25 -14.75
C ARG A 51 31.21 11.52 -13.87
N PRO A 52 32.21 12.28 -14.35
CA PRO A 52 33.34 12.68 -13.53
C PRO A 52 32.89 13.37 -12.24
N VAL A 53 33.56 13.05 -11.13
CA VAL A 53 33.27 13.60 -9.80
C VAL A 53 34.49 14.34 -9.28
N GLU A 54 34.30 15.60 -8.88
CA GLU A 54 35.37 16.37 -8.24
C GLU A 54 35.48 16.00 -6.75
N VAL A 55 36.71 15.76 -6.28
CA VAL A 55 37.00 15.47 -4.88
C VAL A 55 38.13 16.36 -4.36
N GLU A 56 38.02 16.77 -3.10
CA GLU A 56 38.96 17.71 -2.47
C GLU A 56 40.18 17.03 -1.81
N PHE A 57 40.26 15.69 -1.85
CA PHE A 57 41.32 14.92 -1.21
C PHE A 57 41.70 13.71 -2.06
N GLY A 58 43.00 13.40 -2.09
CA GLY A 58 43.55 12.33 -2.93
C GLY A 58 43.53 12.65 -4.42
N SER A 59 43.80 11.64 -5.24
CA SER A 59 43.69 11.71 -6.70
C SER A 59 43.21 10.34 -7.23
N PRO A 60 41.99 9.92 -6.84
CA PRO A 60 41.49 8.60 -7.17
C PRO A 60 41.36 8.40 -8.68
N VAL A 61 41.61 7.18 -9.13
CA VAL A 61 41.30 6.78 -10.50
C VAL A 61 39.78 6.80 -10.67
N GLN A 62 39.27 7.40 -11.75
CA GLN A 62 37.85 7.38 -12.05
C GLN A 62 37.56 6.48 -13.23
N SER A 63 36.48 5.70 -13.16
CA SER A 63 36.02 4.80 -14.22
C SER A 63 34.50 4.65 -14.13
N PRO A 64 33.77 4.43 -15.23
CA PRO A 64 32.38 3.97 -15.17
C PRO A 64 32.25 2.46 -14.93
N ASP A 65 33.35 1.70 -14.98
CA ASP A 65 33.40 0.25 -14.78
C ASP A 65 33.98 -0.07 -13.40
N LEU A 66 33.15 -0.65 -12.52
CA LEU A 66 33.55 -1.00 -11.15
C LEU A 66 34.55 -2.16 -11.10
N GLY A 67 34.40 -3.17 -11.96
CA GLY A 67 35.26 -4.35 -11.97
C GLY A 67 36.69 -3.99 -12.39
N GLU A 68 36.82 -3.30 -13.52
CA GLU A 68 38.13 -2.81 -14.01
C GLU A 68 38.79 -1.89 -12.98
N LEU A 69 38.01 -1.02 -12.32
CA LEU A 69 38.52 -0.10 -11.32
C LEU A 69 39.09 -0.84 -10.10
N ILE A 70 38.41 -1.86 -9.61
CA ILE A 70 38.88 -2.68 -8.47
C ILE A 70 40.18 -3.39 -8.85
N GLU A 71 40.23 -4.06 -10.02
CA GLU A 71 41.42 -4.76 -10.50
C GLU A 71 42.63 -3.83 -10.66
N LYS A 72 42.42 -2.66 -11.27
CA LYS A 72 43.47 -1.67 -11.54
C LYS A 72 44.04 -1.04 -10.29
N THR A 73 43.19 -0.78 -9.29
CA THR A 73 43.59 -0.10 -8.05
C THR A 73 44.08 -1.06 -6.97
N GLY A 74 43.68 -2.33 -7.05
CA GLY A 74 43.88 -3.33 -6.00
C GLY A 74 43.07 -2.98 -4.75
N ALA A 75 41.86 -2.43 -4.92
CA ALA A 75 41.02 -2.04 -3.80
C ALA A 75 40.56 -3.26 -2.98
N GLU A 76 40.66 -3.16 -1.67
CA GLU A 76 40.21 -4.19 -0.73
C GLU A 76 38.74 -4.05 -0.39
N ILE A 77 38.20 -2.81 -0.40
CA ILE A 77 36.80 -2.52 -0.12
C ILE A 77 36.17 -1.75 -1.29
N ALA A 78 34.97 -2.15 -1.70
CA ALA A 78 34.07 -1.38 -2.55
C ALA A 78 32.86 -0.88 -1.74
N ILE A 79 32.68 0.43 -1.71
CA ILE A 79 31.46 1.07 -1.20
C ILE A 79 30.48 1.21 -2.36
N ILE A 80 29.29 0.64 -2.24
CA ILE A 80 28.24 0.72 -3.27
C ILE A 80 27.13 1.64 -2.74
N CYS A 81 27.10 2.87 -3.23
CA CYS A 81 26.12 3.92 -2.92
C CYS A 81 25.38 4.37 -4.19
N THR A 82 24.85 3.39 -4.93
CA THR A 82 24.11 3.58 -6.20
C THR A 82 22.60 3.39 -5.98
N PRO A 83 21.72 3.70 -6.96
CA PRO A 83 20.31 3.33 -6.87
C PRO A 83 20.12 1.82 -6.61
N ILE A 84 19.17 1.47 -5.74
CA ILE A 84 18.97 0.09 -5.24
C ILE A 84 18.90 -0.99 -6.34
N HIS A 85 18.30 -0.70 -7.49
CA HIS A 85 18.17 -1.68 -8.57
C HIS A 85 19.51 -2.13 -9.17
N THR A 86 20.60 -1.36 -8.98
CA THR A 86 21.95 -1.72 -9.44
C THR A 86 22.76 -2.47 -8.39
N HIS A 87 22.28 -2.55 -7.14
CA HIS A 87 23.07 -3.08 -6.01
C HIS A 87 23.52 -4.52 -6.22
N ALA A 88 22.60 -5.42 -6.60
CA ALA A 88 22.93 -6.83 -6.71
C ALA A 88 24.01 -7.10 -7.77
N ASP A 89 23.89 -6.47 -8.93
CA ASP A 89 24.85 -6.67 -10.02
C ASP A 89 26.23 -6.08 -9.66
N LEU A 90 26.26 -4.89 -9.08
CA LEU A 90 27.50 -4.25 -8.64
C LEU A 90 28.15 -4.98 -7.45
N ALA A 91 27.36 -5.50 -6.52
CA ALA A 91 27.85 -6.27 -5.38
C ALA A 91 28.50 -7.59 -5.86
N VAL A 92 27.82 -8.33 -6.75
CA VAL A 92 28.38 -9.55 -7.36
C VAL A 92 29.66 -9.22 -8.13
N THR A 93 29.68 -8.10 -8.86
CA THR A 93 30.86 -7.66 -9.62
C THR A 93 32.05 -7.39 -8.71
N ALA A 94 31.85 -6.61 -7.65
CA ALA A 94 32.91 -6.26 -6.71
C ALA A 94 33.44 -7.47 -5.93
N LEU A 95 32.56 -8.37 -5.48
CA LEU A 95 32.96 -9.62 -4.81
C LEU A 95 33.78 -10.53 -5.74
N ARG A 96 33.40 -10.64 -7.01
CA ARG A 96 34.16 -11.41 -8.02
C ARG A 96 35.51 -10.78 -8.34
N ALA A 97 35.60 -9.45 -8.29
CA ALA A 97 36.85 -8.71 -8.46
C ALA A 97 37.74 -8.74 -7.20
N GLY A 98 37.30 -9.39 -6.11
CA GLY A 98 38.11 -9.61 -4.91
C GLY A 98 37.96 -8.54 -3.82
N ALA A 99 36.93 -7.68 -3.88
CA ALA A 99 36.71 -6.62 -2.89
C ALA A 99 35.59 -6.95 -1.90
N HIS A 100 35.82 -6.68 -0.62
CA HIS A 100 34.80 -6.68 0.43
C HIS A 100 33.82 -5.51 0.20
N LEU A 101 32.59 -5.62 0.71
CA LEU A 101 31.55 -4.63 0.46
C LEU A 101 31.17 -3.82 1.70
N LEU A 102 31.01 -2.51 1.51
CA LEU A 102 30.05 -1.70 2.23
C LEU A 102 28.90 -1.37 1.28
N LEU A 103 27.78 -2.06 1.42
CA LEU A 103 26.62 -1.95 0.54
C LEU A 103 25.55 -1.06 1.17
N GLU A 104 25.17 0.05 0.53
CA GLU A 104 24.14 0.94 1.07
C GLU A 104 22.78 0.27 1.27
N LYS A 105 21.98 0.84 2.17
CA LYS A 105 20.60 0.41 2.38
C LYS A 105 19.65 1.02 1.33
N PRO A 106 18.55 0.33 1.00
CA PRO A 106 18.35 -1.11 1.18
C PRO A 106 19.34 -1.94 0.36
N PRO A 107 19.76 -3.12 0.82
CA PRO A 107 20.79 -3.92 0.13
C PRO A 107 20.30 -4.55 -1.18
N ALA A 108 19.00 -4.74 -1.34
CA ALA A 108 18.41 -5.40 -2.50
C ALA A 108 16.94 -5.02 -2.70
N ALA A 109 16.52 -4.92 -3.96
CA ALA A 109 15.13 -4.67 -4.35
C ALA A 109 14.23 -5.93 -4.30
N GLY A 110 14.49 -6.84 -3.36
CA GLY A 110 13.69 -8.03 -3.11
C GLY A 110 14.51 -9.30 -2.81
N PRO A 111 13.84 -10.42 -2.46
CA PRO A 111 14.49 -11.62 -1.95
C PRO A 111 15.39 -12.33 -2.96
N GLU A 112 15.04 -12.32 -4.25
CA GLU A 112 15.88 -12.92 -5.30
C GLU A 112 17.21 -12.16 -5.45
N ALA A 113 17.15 -10.83 -5.50
CA ALA A 113 18.36 -10.00 -5.55
C ALA A 113 19.22 -10.17 -4.29
N HIS A 114 18.60 -10.26 -3.11
CA HIS A 114 19.32 -10.53 -1.86
C HIS A 114 20.02 -11.90 -1.88
N ARG A 115 19.33 -12.97 -2.28
CA ARG A 115 19.90 -14.31 -2.44
C ARG A 115 21.07 -14.35 -3.42
N ARG A 116 21.02 -13.59 -4.52
CA ARG A 116 22.15 -13.45 -5.46
C ARG A 116 23.39 -12.86 -4.80
N ILE A 117 23.22 -11.82 -3.98
CA ILE A 117 24.34 -11.21 -3.24
C ILE A 117 24.86 -12.21 -2.19
N ALA A 118 23.97 -12.88 -1.45
CA ALA A 118 24.35 -13.87 -0.45
C ALA A 118 25.15 -15.03 -1.05
N ALA A 119 24.75 -15.53 -2.23
CA ALA A 119 25.50 -16.55 -2.96
C ALA A 119 26.91 -16.05 -3.33
N ALA A 120 27.05 -14.83 -3.86
CA ALA A 120 28.35 -14.27 -4.20
C ALA A 120 29.25 -14.04 -2.97
N VAL A 121 28.66 -13.66 -1.83
CA VAL A 121 29.37 -13.57 -0.54
C VAL A 121 29.90 -14.94 -0.13
N ALA A 122 29.07 -15.98 -0.20
CA ALA A 122 29.47 -17.35 0.14
C ALA A 122 30.53 -17.92 -0.82
N GLU A 123 30.41 -17.67 -2.13
CA GLU A 123 31.34 -18.13 -3.17
C GLU A 123 32.71 -17.46 -3.06
N SER A 124 32.76 -16.16 -2.76
CA SER A 124 34.00 -15.39 -2.65
C SER A 124 34.69 -15.54 -1.30
N GLY A 125 33.93 -15.85 -0.24
CA GLY A 125 34.42 -15.83 1.15
C GLY A 125 34.71 -14.41 1.66
N LEU A 126 34.27 -13.38 0.95
CA LEU A 126 34.48 -11.97 1.31
C LEU A 126 33.31 -11.45 2.16
N ALA A 127 33.55 -10.32 2.80
CA ALA A 127 32.62 -9.68 3.73
C ALA A 127 31.63 -8.77 2.99
N CYS A 128 30.39 -8.72 3.47
CA CYS A 128 29.39 -7.73 3.04
C CYS A 128 28.74 -7.09 4.27
N GLN A 129 29.12 -5.84 4.53
CA GLN A 129 28.53 -4.97 5.54
C GLN A 129 27.43 -4.13 4.88
N VAL A 130 26.23 -4.11 5.45
CA VAL A 130 25.12 -3.29 4.92
C VAL A 130 25.02 -1.97 5.69
N GLY A 131 24.81 -0.86 4.97
CA GLY A 131 24.77 0.52 5.47
C GLY A 131 23.59 0.90 6.38
N PHE A 132 23.11 0.00 7.23
CA PHE A 132 22.12 0.34 8.26
C PHE A 132 22.79 0.96 9.50
N GLN A 133 23.20 2.23 9.44
CA GLN A 133 24.00 2.84 10.53
C GLN A 133 23.31 2.84 11.92
N SER A 134 21.98 2.74 11.98
CA SER A 134 21.26 2.58 13.25
C SER A 134 21.59 1.27 13.98
N LEU A 135 21.93 0.22 13.24
CA LEU A 135 22.35 -1.07 13.79
C LEU A 135 23.82 -1.07 14.25
N GLY A 136 24.59 -0.02 13.93
CA GLY A 136 25.91 0.23 14.51
C GLY A 136 25.86 0.89 15.89
N SER A 137 24.66 1.16 16.42
CA SER A 137 24.46 1.76 17.73
C SER A 137 24.61 0.75 18.86
N ALA A 138 25.40 1.09 19.90
CA ALA A 138 25.47 0.29 21.12
C ALA A 138 24.17 0.35 21.95
N ALA A 139 23.23 1.23 21.61
CA ALA A 139 21.91 1.29 22.24
C ALA A 139 21.05 0.05 21.93
N VAL A 140 21.21 -0.57 20.75
CA VAL A 140 20.44 -1.75 20.33
C VAL A 140 20.76 -2.98 21.20
N PRO A 141 22.03 -3.42 21.33
CA PRO A 141 22.36 -4.53 22.23
C PRO A 141 22.03 -4.20 23.70
N ALA A 142 22.29 -2.97 24.16
CA ALA A 142 21.95 -2.56 25.52
C ALA A 142 20.43 -2.66 25.80
N LEU A 143 19.58 -2.26 24.85
CA LEU A 143 18.13 -2.41 24.98
C LEU A 143 17.71 -3.89 24.97
N ARG A 144 18.34 -4.73 24.14
CA ARG A 144 18.09 -6.18 24.15
C ARG A 144 18.48 -6.82 25.49
N GLU A 145 19.57 -6.39 26.09
CA GLU A 145 19.98 -6.84 27.43
C GLU A 145 18.96 -6.40 28.49
N LEU A 146 18.50 -5.15 28.48
CA LEU A 146 17.45 -4.67 29.39
C LEU A 146 16.14 -5.49 29.26
N ILE A 147 15.77 -5.87 28.03
CA ILE A 147 14.61 -6.73 27.78
C ILE A 147 14.85 -8.13 28.34
N ALA A 148 16.02 -8.72 28.09
CA ALA A 148 16.38 -10.05 28.56
C ALA A 148 16.45 -10.14 30.10
N ASP A 149 16.91 -9.07 30.74
CA ASP A 149 16.97 -8.92 32.20
C ASP A 149 15.58 -8.70 32.84
N GLY A 150 14.53 -8.55 32.03
CA GLY A 150 13.15 -8.39 32.49
C GLY A 150 12.84 -7.02 33.08
N VAL A 151 13.64 -5.98 32.77
CA VAL A 151 13.51 -4.63 33.34
C VAL A 151 12.12 -4.03 33.09
N ILE A 152 11.52 -4.32 31.93
CA ILE A 152 10.17 -3.86 31.55
C ILE A 152 9.09 -4.95 31.69
N GLY A 153 9.42 -6.10 32.29
CA GLY A 153 8.52 -7.25 32.37
C GLY A 153 8.41 -8.01 31.04
N ARG A 154 7.28 -8.69 30.82
CA ARG A 154 7.05 -9.45 29.59
C ARG A 154 6.68 -8.49 28.45
N VAL A 155 7.43 -8.56 27.36
CA VAL A 155 7.20 -7.77 26.15
C VAL A 155 5.83 -8.10 25.55
N ARG A 156 5.07 -7.05 25.21
CA ARG A 156 3.75 -7.09 24.59
C ARG A 156 3.80 -6.73 23.11
N GLY A 157 4.77 -5.94 22.69
CA GLY A 157 5.00 -5.55 21.31
C GLY A 157 5.97 -4.39 21.18
N ILE A 158 6.33 -4.07 19.93
CA ILE A 158 7.23 -2.96 19.58
C ILE A 158 6.46 -1.97 18.71
N GLY A 159 6.35 -0.72 19.16
CA GLY A 159 5.81 0.39 18.38
C GLY A 159 6.92 1.19 17.72
N GLY A 160 6.70 1.73 16.53
CA GLY A 160 7.59 2.70 15.89
C GLY A 160 6.83 3.90 15.37
N ALA A 161 7.32 5.11 15.68
CA ALA A 161 6.74 6.36 15.21
C ALA A 161 7.79 7.18 14.46
N GLY A 162 7.40 7.76 13.33
CA GLY A 162 8.26 8.66 12.56
C GLY A 162 7.48 9.68 11.76
N ALA A 163 7.69 10.96 12.03
CA ALA A 163 7.01 12.04 11.34
C ALA A 163 8.04 13.07 10.86
N TRP A 164 8.33 13.08 9.57
CA TRP A 164 9.27 14.01 8.96
C TRP A 164 8.57 14.97 8.01
N GLU A 165 9.12 16.16 7.91
CA GLU A 165 8.78 17.13 6.88
C GLU A 165 9.61 16.84 5.62
N ARG A 166 8.94 16.67 4.47
CA ARG A 166 9.60 16.64 3.16
C ARG A 166 8.88 17.55 2.16
N PRO A 167 9.61 18.44 1.46
CA PRO A 167 9.05 19.24 0.37
C PRO A 167 8.71 18.37 -0.83
N SER A 168 7.83 18.85 -1.70
CA SER A 168 7.51 18.21 -2.99
C SER A 168 8.76 17.98 -3.85
N ALA A 169 9.75 18.90 -3.78
CA ALA A 169 11.04 18.77 -4.47
C ALA A 169 11.87 17.54 -4.01
N TYR A 170 11.60 16.99 -2.82
CA TYR A 170 12.23 15.76 -2.37
C TYR A 170 11.94 14.60 -3.33
N PHE A 171 10.73 14.50 -3.85
CA PHE A 171 10.30 13.39 -4.70
C PHE A 171 10.76 13.54 -6.16
N THR A 172 11.34 14.68 -6.54
CA THR A 172 11.90 14.93 -7.87
C THR A 172 13.41 15.07 -7.89
N ARG A 173 14.08 14.84 -6.74
CA ARG A 173 15.54 14.96 -6.56
C ARG A 173 16.36 14.05 -7.47
N ALA A 174 15.79 12.91 -7.88
CA ALA A 174 16.39 11.94 -8.79
C ALA A 174 15.28 11.21 -9.57
N ALA A 175 15.63 10.61 -10.70
CA ALA A 175 14.67 9.93 -11.58
C ALA A 175 13.90 8.79 -10.89
N TRP A 176 14.50 8.17 -9.87
CA TRP A 176 13.94 7.06 -9.11
C TRP A 176 13.13 7.49 -7.88
N SER A 177 13.15 8.78 -7.53
CA SER A 177 12.56 9.27 -6.28
C SER A 177 11.02 9.23 -6.31
N GLY A 178 10.42 8.78 -5.21
CA GLY A 178 8.97 8.57 -5.11
C GLY A 178 8.40 7.53 -6.07
N ARG A 179 9.26 6.70 -6.69
CA ARG A 179 8.82 5.67 -7.64
C ARG A 179 8.77 4.28 -7.02
N ARG A 180 7.82 3.48 -7.48
CA ARG A 180 7.81 2.03 -7.23
C ARG A 180 8.68 1.32 -8.26
N ARG A 181 8.63 1.77 -9.52
CA ARG A 181 9.39 1.22 -10.64
C ARG A 181 10.06 2.30 -11.49
N LEU A 182 11.19 1.97 -12.08
CA LEU A 182 11.89 2.78 -13.08
C LEU A 182 12.26 1.90 -14.26
N ASP A 183 11.78 2.25 -15.46
CA ASP A 183 12.03 1.51 -16.70
C ASP A 183 11.75 -0.01 -16.60
N GLY A 184 10.70 -0.37 -15.87
CA GLY A 184 10.28 -1.76 -15.63
C GLY A 184 10.99 -2.48 -14.48
N VAL A 185 11.92 -1.81 -13.79
CA VAL A 185 12.69 -2.38 -12.67
C VAL A 185 12.20 -1.83 -11.33
N ASP A 186 12.08 -2.68 -10.32
CA ASP A 186 11.62 -2.28 -8.99
C ASP A 186 12.67 -1.40 -8.27
N VAL A 187 12.20 -0.29 -7.68
CA VAL A 187 13.01 0.68 -6.89
C VAL A 187 12.46 0.82 -5.47
N VAL A 188 11.15 0.78 -5.30
CA VAL A 188 10.49 0.76 -3.97
C VAL A 188 10.91 1.94 -3.07
N ASP A 189 10.86 3.19 -3.58
CA ASP A 189 11.24 4.40 -2.82
C ASP A 189 10.09 4.93 -1.92
N GLY A 190 9.66 4.10 -0.97
CA GLY A 190 8.58 4.38 -0.02
C GLY A 190 9.07 4.89 1.34
N ALA A 191 8.15 5.39 2.17
CA ALA A 191 8.46 5.94 3.48
C ALA A 191 9.12 4.90 4.41
N LEU A 192 8.62 3.66 4.39
CA LEU A 192 9.12 2.54 5.20
C LEU A 192 10.42 1.93 4.65
N THR A 193 10.65 2.01 3.34
CA THR A 193 11.75 1.30 2.66
C THR A 193 12.95 2.18 2.39
N ASN A 194 12.83 3.51 2.45
CA ASN A 194 13.98 4.41 2.33
C ASN A 194 14.15 5.38 3.52
N PRO A 195 13.33 6.43 3.73
CA PRO A 195 13.54 7.40 4.80
C PRO A 195 13.55 6.77 6.20
N PHE A 196 12.55 5.92 6.48
CA PHE A 196 12.40 5.23 7.77
C PHE A 196 12.83 3.77 7.73
N ALA A 197 13.66 3.38 6.75
CA ALA A 197 14.22 2.03 6.67
C ALA A 197 14.94 1.61 7.96
N HIS A 198 15.57 2.56 8.64
CA HIS A 198 16.22 2.34 9.94
C HIS A 198 15.24 2.00 11.06
N ALA A 199 14.01 2.54 11.06
CA ALA A 199 13.00 2.17 12.05
C ALA A 199 12.63 0.69 11.90
N VAL A 200 12.40 0.25 10.66
CA VAL A 200 12.07 -1.16 10.35
C VAL A 200 13.24 -2.08 10.71
N ALA A 201 14.44 -1.79 10.21
CA ALA A 201 15.62 -2.63 10.46
C ALA A 201 15.95 -2.72 11.97
N THR A 202 15.86 -1.60 12.70
CA THR A 202 16.14 -1.57 14.14
C THR A 202 15.06 -2.29 14.93
N ALA A 203 13.78 -2.18 14.55
CA ALA A 203 12.70 -2.91 15.23
C ALA A 203 12.84 -4.44 15.05
N LEU A 204 13.17 -4.89 13.84
CA LEU A 204 13.47 -6.30 13.57
C LEU A 204 14.69 -6.79 14.35
N ALA A 205 15.74 -5.96 14.47
CA ALA A 205 16.92 -6.30 15.26
C ALA A 205 16.63 -6.37 16.78
N LEU A 206 15.69 -5.56 17.29
CA LEU A 206 15.24 -5.62 18.68
C LEU A 206 14.38 -6.86 18.96
N ALA A 207 13.47 -7.19 18.03
CA ALA A 207 12.64 -8.39 18.13
C ALA A 207 13.47 -9.68 18.05
N GLY A 208 14.32 -9.79 17.01
CA GLY A 208 14.90 -11.08 16.62
C GLY A 208 13.83 -12.05 16.12
N GLY A 209 14.22 -13.30 15.83
CA GLY A 209 13.29 -14.34 15.37
C GLY A 209 12.88 -14.22 13.90
N GLU A 210 11.98 -15.10 13.48
CA GLU A 210 11.50 -15.20 12.10
C GLU A 210 10.17 -14.46 11.94
N ILE A 211 9.94 -13.90 10.75
CA ILE A 211 8.68 -13.23 10.42
C ILE A 211 7.65 -14.28 10.01
N ALA A 212 6.49 -14.27 10.67
CA ALA A 212 5.35 -15.11 10.30
C ALA A 212 4.41 -14.41 9.29
N GLU A 213 4.18 -13.11 9.48
CA GLU A 213 3.22 -12.35 8.65
C GLU A 213 3.56 -10.86 8.62
N ILE A 214 3.30 -10.23 7.47
CA ILE A 214 3.46 -8.78 7.25
C ILE A 214 2.17 -8.23 6.66
N GLU A 215 1.63 -7.22 7.31
CA GLU A 215 0.48 -6.44 6.87
C GLU A 215 0.93 -4.99 6.64
N THR A 216 0.55 -4.39 5.51
CA THR A 216 0.97 -3.03 5.12
C THR A 216 -0.21 -2.15 4.74
N GLU A 217 -0.23 -0.92 5.22
CA GLU A 217 -1.09 0.15 4.73
C GLU A 217 -0.24 1.26 4.12
N LEU A 218 -0.42 1.48 2.81
CA LEU A 218 0.37 2.44 2.04
C LEU A 218 -0.53 3.57 1.55
N TYR A 219 -0.14 4.82 1.84
CA TYR A 219 -0.88 6.02 1.46
C TYR A 219 0.04 7.06 0.82
N ARG A 220 -0.54 7.93 -0.01
CA ARG A 220 0.19 9.03 -0.65
C ARG A 220 -0.60 10.34 -0.64
N ALA A 221 -0.02 11.39 -0.06
CA ALA A 221 -0.53 12.76 -0.20
C ALA A 221 0.04 13.43 -1.46
N HIS A 222 1.33 13.18 -1.75
CA HIS A 222 2.01 13.65 -2.94
C HIS A 222 1.62 12.84 -4.19
N PRO A 223 1.66 13.45 -5.39
CA PRO A 223 1.39 12.75 -6.65
C PRO A 223 2.60 11.91 -7.09
N ILE A 224 2.96 10.91 -6.29
CA ILE A 224 4.08 9.99 -6.48
C ILE A 224 3.57 8.56 -6.69
N GLU A 225 4.38 7.64 -7.22
CA GLU A 225 3.95 6.24 -7.38
C GLU A 225 4.03 5.47 -6.06
N SER A 226 5.05 5.78 -5.23
CA SER A 226 5.23 5.16 -3.91
C SER A 226 4.39 5.84 -2.82
N ASP A 227 4.56 5.39 -1.59
CA ASP A 227 3.97 5.93 -0.39
C ASP A 227 4.82 7.04 0.25
N ASP A 228 4.16 8.05 0.80
CA ASP A 228 4.77 9.07 1.66
C ASP A 228 4.24 9.01 3.11
N THR A 229 3.18 8.23 3.35
CA THR A 229 2.55 8.00 4.64
C THR A 229 2.13 6.54 4.72
N SER A 230 2.65 5.80 5.68
CA SER A 230 2.46 4.35 5.74
C SER A 230 2.45 3.83 7.16
N CYS A 231 1.80 2.69 7.37
CA CYS A 231 2.03 1.89 8.54
C CYS A 231 2.12 0.40 8.18
N LEU A 232 2.78 -0.37 9.02
CA LEU A 232 2.90 -1.81 8.86
C LEU A 232 2.74 -2.51 10.20
N ARG A 233 2.32 -3.77 10.14
CA ARG A 233 2.35 -4.71 11.24
C ARG A 233 3.14 -5.95 10.83
N ILE A 234 4.04 -6.38 11.71
CA ILE A 234 4.80 -7.63 11.58
C ILE A 234 4.40 -8.52 12.75
N ARG A 235 4.01 -9.75 12.46
CA ARG A 235 3.86 -10.81 13.45
C ARG A 235 5.07 -11.72 13.34
N MET A 236 5.80 -11.87 14.42
CA MET A 236 6.91 -12.82 14.52
C MET A 236 6.38 -14.23 14.78
N ASP A 237 7.19 -15.25 14.54
CA ASP A 237 6.85 -16.67 14.75
C ASP A 237 6.54 -17.03 16.22
N ASP A 238 7.12 -16.30 17.16
CA ASP A 238 6.85 -16.40 18.60
C ASP A 238 5.59 -15.63 19.05
N GLY A 239 4.92 -14.93 18.14
CA GLY A 239 3.72 -14.14 18.39
C GLY A 239 3.95 -12.69 18.81
N LEU A 240 5.21 -12.23 18.92
CA LEU A 240 5.53 -10.81 19.13
C LEU A 240 5.02 -9.98 17.94
N VAL A 241 4.46 -8.80 18.24
CA VAL A 241 3.95 -7.87 17.22
C VAL A 241 4.80 -6.61 17.17
N ILE A 242 5.18 -6.21 15.96
CA ILE A 242 5.80 -4.93 15.66
C ILE A 242 4.80 -4.10 14.86
N THR A 243 4.50 -2.87 15.28
CA THR A 243 3.69 -1.91 14.52
C THR A 243 4.48 -0.64 14.31
N ILE A 244 4.68 -0.23 13.06
CA ILE A 244 5.43 0.98 12.71
C ILE A 244 4.54 1.89 11.87
N ALA A 245 4.40 3.15 12.27
CA ALA A 245 3.68 4.19 11.55
C ALA A 245 4.59 5.36 11.25
N VAL A 246 4.63 5.76 9.98
CA VAL A 246 5.50 6.83 9.51
C VAL A 246 4.83 7.76 8.50
N THR A 247 5.37 8.96 8.37
CA THR A 247 4.98 9.94 7.35
C THR A 247 6.11 10.89 6.98
N LEU A 248 6.10 11.36 5.74
CA LEU A 248 6.91 12.44 5.19
C LEU A 248 6.09 13.74 4.98
N CYS A 249 4.83 13.74 5.44
CA CYS A 249 3.86 14.83 5.32
C CYS A 249 3.58 15.49 6.67
N ALA A 250 4.55 15.50 7.58
CA ALA A 250 4.44 16.24 8.82
C ALA A 250 4.75 17.74 8.59
N PRO A 251 4.08 18.66 9.31
CA PRO A 251 4.36 20.10 9.21
C PRO A 251 5.72 20.47 9.80
N GLU A 252 6.28 19.63 10.66
CA GLU A 252 7.60 19.79 11.24
C GLU A 252 8.27 18.42 11.40
N ARG A 253 9.59 18.42 11.55
CA ARG A 253 10.36 17.19 11.79
C ARG A 253 10.29 16.79 13.26
N HIS A 254 9.80 15.59 13.52
CA HIS A 254 9.87 14.90 14.81
C HIS A 254 10.99 13.86 14.80
N GLU A 255 11.62 13.66 15.95
CA GLU A 255 12.62 12.60 16.12
C GLU A 255 11.91 11.24 16.13
N PRO A 256 12.29 10.34 15.20
CA PRO A 256 11.66 9.03 15.13
C PRO A 256 12.22 8.11 16.23
N TYR A 257 11.37 7.22 16.72
CA TYR A 257 11.72 6.33 17.82
C TYR A 257 11.04 4.98 17.70
N LEU A 258 11.57 4.02 18.45
CA LEU A 258 10.93 2.74 18.73
C LEU A 258 10.59 2.68 20.20
N VAL A 259 9.44 2.12 20.55
CA VAL A 259 9.00 1.88 21.93
C VAL A 259 8.72 0.39 22.11
N VAL A 260 9.38 -0.21 23.09
CA VAL A 260 9.14 -1.60 23.51
C VAL A 260 8.18 -1.55 24.69
N HIS A 261 7.01 -2.15 24.51
CA HIS A 261 5.96 -2.19 25.52
C HIS A 261 6.12 -3.46 26.34
N GLY A 262 6.29 -3.33 27.66
CA GLY A 262 6.24 -4.44 28.60
C GLY A 262 5.09 -4.29 29.60
N ASP A 263 4.76 -5.37 30.31
CA ASP A 263 3.70 -5.33 31.33
C ASP A 263 4.12 -4.71 32.68
N ALA A 264 5.42 -4.41 32.86
CA ALA A 264 5.96 -3.73 34.03
C ALA A 264 6.69 -2.42 33.69
N GLY A 265 6.68 -1.99 32.42
CA GLY A 265 7.36 -0.76 32.02
C GLY A 265 7.41 -0.60 30.51
N ARG A 266 8.10 0.44 30.04
CA ARG A 266 8.38 0.64 28.60
C ARG A 266 9.78 1.18 28.41
N ALA A 267 10.37 0.86 27.26
CA ALA A 267 11.67 1.40 26.86
C ALA A 267 11.59 2.02 25.47
N THR A 268 12.03 3.26 25.32
CA THR A 268 12.03 4.02 24.07
C THR A 268 13.45 4.21 23.58
N LEU A 269 13.71 3.80 22.33
CA LEU A 269 14.95 4.04 21.60
C LEU A 269 14.74 5.15 20.56
N VAL A 270 15.35 6.31 20.77
CA VAL A 270 15.50 7.34 19.75
C VAL A 270 16.74 6.99 18.93
N TYR A 271 16.55 6.17 17.90
CA TYR A 271 17.65 5.55 17.16
C TYR A 271 18.49 6.55 16.33
N THR A 272 18.03 7.79 16.16
CA THR A 272 18.82 8.88 15.55
C THR A 272 19.80 9.51 16.53
N GLN A 273 19.58 9.34 17.83
CA GLN A 273 20.34 9.96 18.92
C GLN A 273 21.05 8.94 19.81
N ASP A 274 20.96 7.65 19.48
CA ASP A 274 21.54 6.55 20.26
C ASP A 274 21.10 6.56 21.73
N GLN A 275 19.87 7.03 21.98
CA GLN A 275 19.35 7.27 23.32
C GLN A 275 18.29 6.25 23.69
N VAL A 276 18.44 5.62 24.85
CA VAL A 276 17.46 4.72 25.47
C VAL A 276 16.84 5.42 26.68
N LYS A 277 15.52 5.55 26.69
CA LYS A 277 14.73 5.99 27.84
C LYS A 277 13.95 4.81 28.37
N VAL A 278 14.05 4.51 29.66
CA VAL A 278 13.28 3.45 30.32
C VAL A 278 12.34 4.09 31.34
N GLU A 279 11.06 3.76 31.26
CA GLU A 279 10.03 4.12 32.23
C GLU A 279 9.67 2.85 33.04
N HIS A 280 10.01 2.86 34.32
CA HIS A 280 9.90 1.71 35.22
C HIS A 280 8.52 1.63 35.90
N ALA A 281 8.19 0.46 36.44
CA ALA A 281 6.92 0.23 37.17
C ALA A 281 6.70 1.19 38.35
N ASP A 282 7.78 1.65 38.99
CA ASP A 282 7.74 2.58 40.13
C ASP A 282 7.57 4.05 39.70
N GLY A 283 7.47 4.31 38.39
CA GLY A 283 7.34 5.64 37.80
C GLY A 283 8.67 6.37 37.62
N SER A 284 9.80 5.77 37.99
CA SER A 284 11.11 6.35 37.72
C SER A 284 11.44 6.28 36.22
N VAL A 285 12.24 7.25 35.75
CA VAL A 285 12.68 7.34 34.35
C VAL A 285 14.19 7.45 34.30
N THR A 286 14.82 6.57 33.52
CA THR A 286 16.26 6.60 33.26
C THR A 286 16.54 6.82 31.79
N THR A 287 17.48 7.71 31.47
CA THR A 287 17.90 7.99 30.09
C THR A 287 19.40 7.77 29.96
N THR A 288 19.80 6.95 28.99
CA THR A 288 21.21 6.70 28.65
C THR A 288 21.46 7.02 27.19
N VAL A 289 22.65 7.52 26.88
CA VAL A 289 23.13 7.75 25.51
C VAL A 289 24.30 6.81 25.28
N HIS A 290 24.31 6.17 24.12
CA HIS A 290 25.27 5.14 23.75
C HIS A 290 26.11 5.59 22.56
N ASP A 291 27.31 5.02 22.43
CA ASP A 291 28.17 5.27 21.29
C ASP A 291 27.65 4.56 20.02
N ARG A 292 28.07 5.06 18.86
CA ARG A 292 27.81 4.44 17.56
C ARG A 292 29.12 4.16 16.84
N THR A 293 29.26 2.93 16.35
CA THR A 293 30.38 2.53 15.51
C THR A 293 30.11 2.86 14.05
N ASP A 294 31.08 3.49 13.39
CA ASP A 294 31.07 3.67 11.94
C ASP A 294 31.21 2.31 11.24
N LEU A 295 30.30 2.00 10.31
CA LEU A 295 30.24 0.67 9.69
C LEU A 295 31.41 0.39 8.75
N LEU A 296 32.06 1.42 8.19
CA LEU A 296 33.30 1.27 7.44
C LEU A 296 34.47 1.00 8.39
N GLU A 297 34.53 1.67 9.54
CA GLU A 297 35.52 1.37 10.59
C GLU A 297 35.36 -0.07 11.11
N ASN A 298 34.12 -0.53 11.36
CA ASN A 298 33.86 -1.92 11.74
C ASN A 298 34.27 -2.91 10.64
N LEU A 299 33.99 -2.62 9.37
CA LEU A 299 34.45 -3.46 8.25
C LEU A 299 35.99 -3.49 8.17
N ILE A 300 36.68 -2.37 8.36
CA ILE A 300 38.14 -2.34 8.43
C ILE A 300 38.65 -3.19 9.62
N GLY A 301 37.99 -3.08 10.77
CA GLY A 301 38.26 -3.91 11.95
C GLY A 301 38.09 -5.41 11.64
N HIS A 302 37.04 -5.79 10.94
CA HIS A 302 36.85 -7.17 10.49
C HIS A 302 38.04 -7.67 9.65
N LEU A 303 38.52 -6.87 8.70
CA LEU A 303 39.66 -7.25 7.84
C LEU A 303 41.00 -7.32 8.58
N ARG A 304 41.20 -6.48 9.59
CA ARG A 304 42.51 -6.32 10.25
C ARG A 304 42.63 -7.09 11.55
N THR A 305 41.55 -7.24 12.30
CA THR A 305 41.55 -7.85 13.63
C THR A 305 40.58 -9.02 13.76
N GLY A 306 39.77 -9.31 12.73
CA GLY A 306 38.78 -10.38 12.78
C GLY A 306 37.55 -10.05 13.62
N ALA A 307 37.26 -8.76 13.84
CA ALA A 307 36.03 -8.34 14.52
C ALA A 307 34.78 -8.81 13.76
N ASP A 308 33.71 -9.16 14.48
CA ASP A 308 32.44 -9.49 13.84
C ASP A 308 31.85 -8.26 13.13
N LEU A 309 31.18 -8.52 12.00
CA LEU A 309 30.42 -7.48 11.31
C LEU A 309 29.18 -7.15 12.15
N LEU A 310 28.91 -5.85 12.32
CA LEU A 310 27.71 -5.39 13.02
C LEU A 310 26.45 -5.62 12.19
N VAL A 311 26.54 -5.47 10.87
CA VAL A 311 25.42 -5.62 9.93
C VAL A 311 25.85 -6.48 8.74
N PRO A 312 26.07 -7.80 8.95
CA PRO A 312 26.27 -8.71 7.83
C PRO A 312 25.00 -8.74 6.97
N LEU A 313 25.13 -9.08 5.68
CA LEU A 313 23.99 -9.18 4.77
C LEU A 313 22.85 -10.05 5.30
N SER A 314 23.16 -11.17 5.98
CA SER A 314 22.17 -12.07 6.58
C SER A 314 21.29 -11.37 7.63
N ALA A 315 21.80 -10.38 8.36
CA ALA A 315 21.04 -9.63 9.35
C ALA A 315 19.96 -8.72 8.72
N THR A 316 19.93 -8.60 7.38
CA THR A 316 18.99 -7.74 6.65
C THR A 316 17.87 -8.50 5.94
N GLU A 317 17.83 -9.83 6.06
CA GLU A 317 16.83 -10.67 5.39
C GLU A 317 15.39 -10.29 5.78
N GLY A 318 15.11 -10.10 7.07
CA GLY A 318 13.80 -9.64 7.53
C GLY A 318 13.40 -8.27 6.97
N PHE A 319 14.36 -7.34 6.85
CA PHE A 319 14.09 -6.06 6.20
C PHE A 319 13.77 -6.24 4.71
N THR A 320 14.49 -7.13 4.01
CA THR A 320 14.21 -7.46 2.61
C THR A 320 12.82 -8.08 2.44
N GLN A 321 12.34 -8.90 3.39
CA GLN A 321 10.97 -9.41 3.38
C GLN A 321 9.93 -8.28 3.52
N VAL A 322 10.18 -7.30 4.40
CA VAL A 322 9.31 -6.10 4.52
C VAL A 322 9.33 -5.26 3.26
N LEU A 323 10.50 -5.04 2.67
CA LEU A 323 10.62 -4.34 1.39
C LEU A 323 9.84 -5.08 0.29
N ASP A 324 9.90 -6.41 0.26
CA ASP A 324 9.16 -7.24 -0.70
C ASP A 324 7.65 -7.14 -0.50
N ALA A 325 7.18 -7.13 0.75
CA ALA A 325 5.78 -6.91 1.07
C ALA A 325 5.30 -5.54 0.55
N VAL A 326 6.08 -4.47 0.74
CA VAL A 326 5.77 -3.13 0.19
C VAL A 326 5.81 -3.12 -1.35
N ARG A 327 6.74 -3.87 -1.96
CA ARG A 327 6.88 -4.01 -3.43
C ARG A 327 5.69 -4.75 -4.06
N LEU A 328 5.18 -5.77 -3.39
CA LEU A 328 4.06 -6.60 -3.84
C LEU A 328 2.69 -6.05 -3.42
N ALA A 329 2.67 -5.15 -2.43
CA ALA A 329 1.46 -4.46 -2.02
C ALA A 329 0.82 -3.75 -3.22
N PRO A 330 -0.52 -3.62 -3.23
CA PRO A 330 -1.20 -2.78 -4.18
C PRO A 330 -0.71 -1.32 -4.14
N ASP A 331 -1.08 -0.54 -5.17
CA ASP A 331 -0.71 0.86 -5.22
C ASP A 331 -1.16 1.63 -3.96
N PRO A 332 -0.32 2.57 -3.45
CA PRO A 332 -0.66 3.40 -2.31
C PRO A 332 -1.95 4.20 -2.55
N LEU A 333 -2.84 4.16 -1.56
CA LEU A 333 -4.12 4.86 -1.63
C LEU A 333 -3.88 6.38 -1.61
N PRO A 334 -4.35 7.13 -2.62
CA PRO A 334 -4.28 8.59 -2.59
C PRO A 334 -5.10 9.16 -1.42
N ILE A 335 -4.48 9.99 -0.60
CA ILE A 335 -5.19 10.76 0.43
C ILE A 335 -5.89 11.93 -0.27
N GLN A 336 -7.20 12.07 -0.13
CA GLN A 336 -7.92 13.16 -0.80
C GLN A 336 -7.49 14.53 -0.26
N GLU A 337 -7.47 15.55 -1.12
CA GLU A 337 -6.95 16.90 -0.80
C GLU A 337 -7.68 17.56 0.39
N ARG A 338 -8.94 17.21 0.64
CA ARG A 338 -9.70 17.67 1.83
C ARG A 338 -9.05 17.32 3.17
N HIS A 339 -8.20 16.30 3.20
CA HIS A 339 -7.46 15.86 4.38
C HIS A 339 -6.05 16.45 4.47
N GLN A 340 -5.68 17.29 3.49
CA GLN A 340 -4.34 17.84 3.36
C GLN A 340 -4.34 19.36 3.57
N ILE A 341 -3.21 19.88 4.02
CA ILE A 341 -2.85 21.28 3.85
C ILE A 341 -1.86 21.35 2.69
N VAL A 342 -2.18 22.12 1.65
CA VAL A 342 -1.34 22.26 0.45
C VAL A 342 -0.74 23.66 0.42
N GLU A 343 0.57 23.74 0.54
CA GLU A 343 1.30 25.00 0.40
C GLU A 343 1.78 25.20 -1.03
N ARG A 344 1.79 26.46 -1.47
CA ARG A 344 2.19 26.86 -2.81
C ARG A 344 3.13 28.06 -2.75
N ASP A 345 4.07 28.12 -3.68
CA ASP A 345 4.90 29.31 -3.88
C ASP A 345 4.15 30.43 -4.64
N ASP A 346 4.83 31.56 -4.84
CA ASP A 346 4.29 32.72 -5.56
C ASP A 346 3.87 32.41 -7.02
N SER A 347 4.38 31.32 -7.61
CA SER A 347 4.01 30.85 -8.96
C SER A 347 2.78 29.93 -8.95
N GLY A 348 2.29 29.53 -7.77
CA GLY A 348 1.20 28.59 -7.59
C GLY A 348 1.64 27.11 -7.59
N ALA A 349 2.95 26.84 -7.71
CA ALA A 349 3.48 25.48 -7.67
C ALA A 349 3.43 24.94 -6.24
N VAL A 350 3.02 23.66 -6.08
CA VAL A 350 2.93 23.02 -4.77
C VAL A 350 4.34 22.79 -4.21
N THR A 351 4.60 23.35 -3.03
CA THR A 351 5.89 23.22 -2.32
C THR A 351 5.83 22.15 -1.24
N HIS A 352 4.71 22.06 -0.51
CA HIS A 352 4.49 21.09 0.56
C HIS A 352 3.07 20.55 0.56
N ARG A 353 2.93 19.35 1.11
CA ARG A 353 1.65 18.74 1.50
C ARG A 353 1.80 18.22 2.91
N PHE A 354 0.91 18.65 3.80
CA PHE A 354 0.88 18.22 5.19
C PHE A 354 -0.42 17.50 5.52
N LEU A 355 -0.33 16.56 6.45
CA LEU A 355 -1.49 15.91 7.06
C LEU A 355 -1.69 16.46 8.48
N PRO A 356 -2.79 17.17 8.76
CA PRO A 356 -3.04 17.73 10.09
C PRO A 356 -3.04 16.65 11.18
N GLY A 357 -2.28 16.87 12.26
CA GLY A 357 -2.23 15.96 13.41
C GLY A 357 -1.50 14.63 13.17
N VAL A 358 -0.84 14.45 12.01
CA VAL A 358 -0.24 13.17 11.63
C VAL A 358 0.89 12.71 12.56
N ALA A 359 1.64 13.64 13.17
CA ALA A 359 2.68 13.28 14.14
C ALA A 359 2.08 12.56 15.35
N ALA A 360 1.06 13.16 15.99
CA ALA A 360 0.32 12.53 17.09
C ALA A 360 -0.35 11.21 16.65
N LEU A 361 -0.76 11.09 15.39
CA LEU A 361 -1.29 9.85 14.85
C LEU A 361 -0.23 8.74 14.77
N THR A 362 0.98 9.03 14.29
CA THR A 362 2.09 8.06 14.28
C THR A 362 2.45 7.60 15.69
N GLU A 363 2.47 8.51 16.65
CA GLU A 363 2.72 8.21 18.07
C GLU A 363 1.61 7.33 18.65
N ARG A 364 0.35 7.63 18.35
CA ARG A 364 -0.79 6.83 18.80
C ARG A 364 -0.76 5.42 18.24
N SER A 365 -0.43 5.26 16.95
CA SER A 365 -0.24 3.95 16.31
C SER A 365 0.86 3.14 17.01
N ALA A 366 2.02 3.75 17.28
CA ALA A 366 3.11 3.10 17.99
C ALA A 366 2.72 2.71 19.44
N ALA A 367 1.94 3.56 20.11
CA ALA A 367 1.50 3.32 21.48
C ALA A 367 0.44 2.21 21.59
N GLU A 368 -0.53 2.20 20.68
CA GLU A 368 -1.67 1.26 20.68
C GLU A 368 -1.38 -0.03 19.88
N LEU A 369 -0.22 -0.10 19.20
CA LEU A 369 0.14 -1.18 18.27
C LEU A 369 -0.88 -1.38 17.15
N ALA A 370 -1.53 -0.29 16.73
CA ALA A 370 -2.64 -0.29 15.79
C ALA A 370 -2.25 0.35 14.45
N LEU A 371 -2.77 -0.18 13.35
CA LEU A 371 -2.66 0.41 12.01
C LEU A 371 -3.51 1.68 11.89
N TYR A 372 -3.28 2.51 10.88
CA TYR A 372 -4.05 3.75 10.71
C TYR A 372 -5.54 3.49 10.48
N SER A 373 -5.91 2.41 9.78
CA SER A 373 -7.31 2.06 9.59
C SER A 373 -8.04 1.69 10.89
N GLU A 374 -7.36 0.98 11.79
CA GLU A 374 -7.88 0.57 13.10
C GLU A 374 -8.03 1.76 14.06
N LEU A 375 -7.28 2.83 13.79
CA LEU A 375 -7.35 4.10 14.49
C LEU A 375 -8.52 4.99 14.02
N GLY A 376 -9.36 4.53 13.09
CA GLY A 376 -10.53 5.27 12.63
C GLY A 376 -10.19 6.55 11.87
N VAL A 377 -9.04 6.55 11.18
CA VAL A 377 -8.53 7.72 10.47
C VAL A 377 -9.30 7.92 9.15
N PRO A 378 -9.94 9.08 8.91
CA PRO A 378 -10.88 9.22 7.79
C PRO A 378 -10.31 8.99 6.38
N TRP A 379 -9.03 9.26 6.16
CA TRP A 379 -8.38 9.11 4.85
C TRP A 379 -7.94 7.67 4.54
N THR A 380 -8.14 6.72 5.46
CA THR A 380 -7.90 5.30 5.19
C THR A 380 -9.05 4.66 4.41
N GLN A 381 -10.18 5.36 4.30
CA GLN A 381 -11.39 4.89 3.62
C GLN A 381 -11.66 5.73 2.37
N VAL A 382 -12.26 5.10 1.36
CA VAL A 382 -12.79 5.80 0.19
C VAL A 382 -14.24 6.21 0.48
N GLU A 383 -14.48 7.51 0.51
CA GLU A 383 -15.80 8.09 0.76
C GLU A 383 -16.15 9.08 -0.36
N LEU A 384 -17.38 8.95 -0.88
CA LEU A 384 -17.97 9.85 -1.86
C LEU A 384 -18.80 10.93 -1.18
N ARG A 385 -18.71 12.15 -1.72
CA ARG A 385 -19.41 13.33 -1.25
C ARG A 385 -20.19 14.01 -2.37
N ALA A 386 -21.45 14.31 -2.10
CA ALA A 386 -22.27 15.16 -2.95
C ALA A 386 -22.44 16.53 -2.24
N ALA A 387 -21.98 17.60 -2.88
CA ALA A 387 -22.03 18.96 -2.32
C ALA A 387 -21.48 19.05 -0.88
N GLY A 388 -20.36 18.36 -0.60
CA GLY A 388 -19.70 18.32 0.71
C GLY A 388 -20.31 17.33 1.71
N THR A 389 -21.48 16.76 1.45
CA THR A 389 -22.13 15.75 2.32
C THR A 389 -21.63 14.36 1.98
N ALA A 390 -21.18 13.58 2.97
CA ALA A 390 -20.82 12.18 2.79
C ALA A 390 -22.06 11.35 2.44
N VAL A 391 -22.03 10.69 1.27
CA VAL A 391 -23.19 9.97 0.73
C VAL A 391 -22.93 8.50 0.47
N ALA A 392 -21.67 8.07 0.32
CA ALA A 392 -21.35 6.65 0.18
C ALA A 392 -19.93 6.33 0.66
N SER A 393 -19.75 5.15 1.25
CA SER A 393 -18.43 4.53 1.45
C SER A 393 -18.18 3.50 0.35
N TYR A 394 -16.92 3.37 -0.08
CA TYR A 394 -16.48 2.40 -1.08
C TYR A 394 -15.44 1.46 -0.49
N GLU A 395 -15.79 0.18 -0.46
CA GLU A 395 -14.87 -0.89 -0.10
C GLU A 395 -14.28 -1.47 -1.38
N PHE A 396 -12.97 -1.34 -1.56
CA PHE A 396 -12.27 -1.71 -2.79
C PHE A 396 -11.36 -2.94 -2.64
N ARG A 397 -11.16 -3.42 -1.41
CA ARG A 397 -10.41 -4.64 -1.10
C ARG A 397 -11.11 -5.43 0.01
N PRO A 398 -12.36 -5.87 -0.23
CA PRO A 398 -13.10 -6.55 0.82
C PRO A 398 -12.50 -7.93 1.09
N ASP A 399 -12.29 -8.22 2.37
CA ASP A 399 -11.93 -9.55 2.85
C ASP A 399 -13.20 -10.42 2.93
N LEU A 400 -13.41 -11.25 1.90
CA LEU A 400 -14.60 -12.10 1.77
C LEU A 400 -14.18 -13.51 1.37
N PRO A 401 -14.93 -14.56 1.78
CA PRO A 401 -14.75 -15.90 1.25
C PRO A 401 -14.88 -15.92 -0.28
N VAL A 402 -14.08 -16.75 -0.94
CA VAL A 402 -14.13 -16.93 -2.41
C VAL A 402 -15.55 -17.29 -2.90
N THR A 403 -16.30 -18.06 -2.11
CA THR A 403 -17.70 -18.44 -2.41
C THR A 403 -18.66 -17.26 -2.47
N ASP A 404 -18.29 -16.09 -1.93
CA ASP A 404 -19.08 -14.86 -2.00
C ASP A 404 -18.67 -13.97 -3.20
N ALA A 405 -17.71 -14.44 -4.01
CA ALA A 405 -17.08 -13.72 -5.12
C ALA A 405 -16.55 -12.33 -4.70
N PRO A 406 -15.38 -12.27 -4.03
CA PRO A 406 -14.82 -11.03 -3.50
C PRO A 406 -14.72 -9.95 -4.58
N ARG A 407 -15.28 -8.77 -4.31
CA ARG A 407 -15.35 -7.68 -5.29
C ARG A 407 -15.67 -6.34 -4.64
N PRO A 408 -15.19 -5.21 -5.19
CA PRO A 408 -15.52 -3.89 -4.64
C PRO A 408 -17.01 -3.55 -4.64
N TYR A 409 -17.45 -2.78 -3.64
CA TYR A 409 -18.84 -2.35 -3.49
C TYR A 409 -18.97 -1.00 -2.79
N LEU A 410 -20.10 -0.33 -3.05
CA LEU A 410 -20.55 0.85 -2.32
C LEU A 410 -21.49 0.43 -1.19
N HIS A 411 -21.07 0.63 0.04
CA HIS A 411 -21.91 0.49 1.23
C HIS A 411 -21.21 1.14 2.43
N PRO A 412 -21.94 1.85 3.29
CA PRO A 412 -23.34 2.26 3.15
C PRO A 412 -23.50 3.42 2.15
N VAL A 413 -24.57 3.39 1.34
CA VAL A 413 -25.03 4.52 0.53
C VAL A 413 -26.21 5.18 1.23
N ARG A 414 -26.27 6.51 1.23
CA ARG A 414 -27.25 7.30 1.97
C ARG A 414 -27.92 8.40 1.16
N THR A 415 -29.15 8.76 1.52
CA THR A 415 -29.77 10.03 1.12
C THR A 415 -29.04 11.23 1.73
N LEU A 416 -29.34 12.46 1.30
CA LEU A 416 -28.75 13.67 1.90
C LEU A 416 -29.17 13.83 3.37
N GLY A 417 -30.38 13.39 3.73
CA GLY A 417 -30.87 13.29 5.10
C GLY A 417 -30.30 12.13 5.92
N GLY A 418 -29.36 11.35 5.37
CA GLY A 418 -28.65 10.29 6.09
C GLY A 418 -29.43 8.98 6.24
N VAL A 419 -30.47 8.75 5.43
CA VAL A 419 -31.19 7.47 5.37
C VAL A 419 -30.37 6.48 4.55
N GLU A 420 -30.00 5.35 5.15
CA GLU A 420 -29.27 4.29 4.45
C GLU A 420 -30.18 3.57 3.46
N VAL A 421 -29.70 3.42 2.23
CA VAL A 421 -30.44 2.89 1.09
C VAL A 421 -29.78 1.67 0.46
N THR A 422 -28.78 1.08 1.14
CA THR A 422 -28.13 -0.18 0.75
C THR A 422 -28.04 -1.15 1.91
N GLU A 423 -27.90 -2.43 1.64
CA GLU A 423 -27.62 -3.45 2.65
C GLU A 423 -26.46 -4.35 2.21
N LEU A 424 -25.65 -4.77 3.18
CA LEU A 424 -24.44 -5.55 2.98
C LEU A 424 -24.59 -6.91 3.67
N ARG A 425 -24.30 -7.98 2.92
CA ARG A 425 -24.25 -9.37 3.39
C ARG A 425 -25.46 -9.79 4.25
N PRO A 426 -26.70 -9.61 3.77
CA PRO A 426 -27.87 -10.03 4.53
C PRO A 426 -27.95 -11.56 4.68
N ASP A 427 -28.56 -12.05 5.76
CA ASP A 427 -28.65 -13.48 6.09
C ASP A 427 -29.27 -14.34 4.98
N ASP A 428 -30.17 -13.77 4.18
CA ASP A 428 -30.81 -14.46 3.06
C ASP A 428 -29.87 -14.65 1.86
N HIS A 429 -28.93 -13.72 1.66
CA HIS A 429 -28.01 -13.66 0.52
C HIS A 429 -26.68 -13.00 0.93
N VAL A 430 -25.83 -13.74 1.64
CA VAL A 430 -24.54 -13.23 2.15
C VAL A 430 -23.58 -12.69 1.07
N HIS A 431 -23.79 -13.05 -0.20
CA HIS A 431 -23.04 -12.57 -1.35
C HIS A 431 -23.62 -11.28 -1.98
N HIS A 432 -24.69 -10.69 -1.43
CA HIS A 432 -25.19 -9.39 -1.86
C HIS A 432 -24.42 -8.26 -1.17
N LEU A 433 -23.78 -7.39 -1.96
CA LEU A 433 -22.86 -6.36 -1.48
C LEU A 433 -23.30 -4.97 -1.94
N GLY A 434 -24.17 -4.31 -1.15
CA GLY A 434 -24.57 -2.92 -1.36
C GLY A 434 -24.93 -2.59 -2.80
N ALA A 435 -24.22 -1.64 -3.41
CA ALA A 435 -24.28 -1.33 -4.83
C ALA A 435 -22.93 -1.59 -5.53
N GLY A 436 -22.96 -2.23 -6.71
CA GLY A 436 -21.74 -2.54 -7.47
C GLY A 436 -22.02 -3.37 -8.72
N VAL A 437 -20.97 -4.00 -9.27
CA VAL A 437 -21.07 -4.87 -10.46
C VAL A 437 -20.80 -6.31 -10.06
N ALA A 438 -21.67 -7.23 -10.48
CA ALA A 438 -21.55 -8.65 -10.21
C ALA A 438 -22.13 -9.43 -11.40
N ILE A 439 -21.41 -10.41 -11.94
CA ILE A 439 -21.87 -11.20 -13.09
C ILE A 439 -21.99 -12.67 -12.66
N SER A 440 -23.17 -13.27 -12.86
CA SER A 440 -23.45 -14.63 -12.41
C SER A 440 -22.79 -15.72 -13.25
N ASP A 441 -22.44 -15.40 -14.50
CA ASP A 441 -21.62 -16.25 -15.36
C ASP A 441 -20.94 -15.37 -16.43
N LEU A 442 -19.61 -15.27 -16.36
CA LEU A 442 -18.74 -14.71 -17.39
C LEU A 442 -17.82 -15.82 -17.89
N GLY A 443 -18.10 -16.38 -19.06
CA GLY A 443 -17.29 -17.46 -19.64
C GLY A 443 -17.22 -18.71 -18.79
N GLY A 444 -18.27 -19.02 -18.01
CA GLY A 444 -18.35 -20.14 -17.07
C GLY A 444 -17.93 -19.82 -15.64
N ALA A 445 -17.39 -18.62 -15.37
CA ALA A 445 -16.97 -18.22 -14.02
C ALA A 445 -18.04 -17.36 -13.32
N ASN A 446 -18.25 -17.62 -12.03
CA ASN A 446 -19.23 -16.94 -11.19
C ASN A 446 -18.57 -15.79 -10.41
N PHE A 447 -18.93 -14.55 -10.76
CA PHE A 447 -18.52 -13.31 -10.07
C PHE A 447 -19.68 -12.67 -9.28
N TRP A 448 -20.75 -13.44 -9.05
CA TRP A 448 -21.91 -13.04 -8.24
C TRP A 448 -21.82 -13.57 -6.81
N GLY A 449 -21.23 -14.75 -6.64
CA GLY A 449 -21.17 -15.48 -5.38
C GLY A 449 -22.36 -16.43 -5.19
N GLY A 450 -22.32 -17.21 -4.12
CA GLY A 450 -23.32 -18.22 -3.82
C GLY A 450 -23.35 -19.38 -4.82
N ARG A 451 -24.48 -20.08 -4.89
CA ARG A 451 -24.63 -21.25 -5.77
C ARG A 451 -24.84 -20.86 -7.23
N THR A 452 -24.12 -21.52 -8.14
CA THR A 452 -24.32 -21.39 -9.58
C THR A 452 -25.55 -22.18 -10.02
N TYR A 453 -26.41 -21.59 -10.84
CA TYR A 453 -27.54 -22.30 -11.42
C TYR A 453 -27.08 -23.15 -12.61
N VAL A 454 -27.32 -24.46 -12.53
CA VAL A 454 -27.04 -25.43 -13.57
C VAL A 454 -28.35 -25.82 -14.25
N ARG A 455 -28.38 -25.77 -15.58
CA ARG A 455 -29.55 -26.14 -16.38
C ARG A 455 -30.02 -27.55 -16.01
N ASP A 456 -31.32 -27.71 -15.84
CA ASP A 456 -32.01 -28.97 -15.47
C ASP A 456 -31.61 -29.58 -14.10
N GLN A 457 -30.69 -28.96 -13.35
CA GLN A 457 -30.25 -29.43 -12.02
C GLN A 457 -30.59 -28.44 -10.90
N GLY A 458 -30.63 -27.14 -11.20
CA GLY A 458 -30.89 -26.10 -10.21
C GLY A 458 -29.62 -25.50 -9.60
N PRO A 459 -29.73 -24.76 -8.48
CA PRO A 459 -28.59 -24.15 -7.80
C PRO A 459 -27.65 -25.19 -7.16
N ALA A 460 -26.38 -25.20 -7.57
CA ALA A 460 -25.35 -26.10 -7.07
C ALA A 460 -24.12 -25.32 -6.59
N TRP A 461 -23.38 -25.89 -5.63
CA TRP A 461 -22.04 -25.41 -5.29
C TRP A 461 -21.06 -26.00 -6.29
N LEU A 462 -20.34 -25.13 -6.99
CA LEU A 462 -19.30 -25.46 -7.95
C LEU A 462 -17.99 -24.77 -7.52
N ASP A 463 -16.87 -25.25 -8.03
CA ASP A 463 -15.57 -24.59 -7.90
C ASP A 463 -15.36 -23.65 -9.09
N ASP A 464 -16.28 -22.69 -9.24
CA ASP A 464 -16.36 -21.78 -10.39
C ASP A 464 -16.32 -20.29 -10.01
N HIS A 465 -16.12 -19.97 -8.72
CA HIS A 465 -16.07 -18.60 -8.24
C HIS A 465 -14.81 -17.85 -8.68
N GLY A 466 -15.02 -16.63 -9.18
CA GLY A 466 -13.96 -15.67 -9.42
C GLY A 466 -13.98 -14.51 -8.42
N SER A 467 -13.05 -13.57 -8.60
CA SER A 467 -12.94 -12.34 -7.82
C SER A 467 -12.64 -11.12 -8.71
N GLN A 468 -12.99 -9.94 -8.22
CA GLN A 468 -12.58 -8.66 -8.79
C GLN A 468 -11.49 -8.07 -7.90
N ARG A 469 -10.30 -7.84 -8.46
CA ARG A 469 -9.14 -7.31 -7.73
C ARG A 469 -8.85 -5.88 -8.14
N HIS A 470 -8.82 -4.98 -7.17
CA HIS A 470 -8.33 -3.61 -7.35
C HIS A 470 -6.89 -3.60 -7.86
N VAL A 471 -6.64 -2.80 -8.90
CA VAL A 471 -5.29 -2.55 -9.43
C VAL A 471 -4.82 -1.17 -8.99
N ALA A 472 -5.56 -0.11 -9.37
CA ALA A 472 -5.18 1.27 -9.07
C ALA A 472 -6.37 2.23 -9.18
N PHE A 473 -6.25 3.38 -8.52
CA PHE A 473 -7.05 4.57 -8.83
C PHE A 473 -6.25 5.50 -9.75
N SER A 474 -6.75 5.76 -10.96
CA SER A 474 -6.19 6.82 -11.83
C SER A 474 -6.74 8.20 -11.47
N ARG A 475 -7.91 8.25 -10.81
CA ARG A 475 -8.48 9.43 -10.16
C ARG A 475 -9.12 9.02 -8.84
N LEU A 476 -8.90 9.79 -7.78
CA LEU A 476 -9.65 9.70 -6.54
C LEU A 476 -9.87 11.10 -5.98
N GLY A 477 -11.12 11.56 -6.02
CA GLY A 477 -11.56 12.85 -5.47
C GLY A 477 -12.75 12.68 -4.52
N ASP A 478 -13.21 13.79 -3.97
CA ASP A 478 -14.37 13.81 -3.06
C ASP A 478 -15.65 13.39 -3.77
N ASP A 479 -15.80 13.80 -5.02
CA ASP A 479 -16.99 13.63 -5.85
C ASP A 479 -16.97 12.32 -6.66
N GLY A 480 -15.89 11.55 -6.64
CA GLY A 480 -15.78 10.36 -7.50
C GLY A 480 -14.38 9.83 -7.72
N PHE A 481 -14.29 8.72 -8.43
CA PHE A 481 -13.05 8.04 -8.75
C PHE A 481 -13.11 7.34 -10.12
N VAL A 482 -11.91 7.06 -10.64
CA VAL A 482 -11.70 6.13 -11.76
C VAL A 482 -10.78 5.03 -11.25
N GLU A 483 -11.28 3.80 -11.27
CA GLU A 483 -10.65 2.61 -10.74
C GLU A 483 -10.37 1.60 -11.87
N HIS A 484 -9.21 0.95 -11.79
CA HIS A 484 -8.82 -0.17 -12.63
C HIS A 484 -8.90 -1.47 -11.84
N LEU A 485 -9.54 -2.47 -12.43
CA LEU A 485 -9.87 -3.75 -11.82
C LEU A 485 -9.48 -4.92 -12.73
N GLU A 486 -9.15 -6.04 -12.13
CA GLU A 486 -8.94 -7.31 -12.82
C GLU A 486 -9.95 -8.36 -12.37
N TRP A 487 -10.58 -9.02 -13.34
CA TRP A 487 -11.54 -10.09 -13.11
C TRP A 487 -10.82 -11.43 -13.24
N ILE A 488 -10.62 -12.08 -12.11
CA ILE A 488 -9.83 -13.30 -11.97
C ILE A 488 -10.80 -14.46 -11.77
N GLY A 489 -10.88 -15.35 -12.75
CA GLY A 489 -11.68 -16.57 -12.68
C GLY A 489 -11.02 -17.65 -11.81
N PRO A 490 -11.65 -18.84 -11.75
CA PRO A 490 -11.14 -20.00 -11.04
C PRO A 490 -9.69 -20.34 -11.43
N ALA A 491 -8.93 -20.88 -10.48
CA ALA A 491 -7.51 -21.19 -10.65
C ALA A 491 -6.61 -20.00 -11.05
N GLY A 492 -7.06 -18.75 -10.83
CA GLY A 492 -6.26 -17.55 -11.05
C GLY A 492 -6.23 -17.05 -12.49
N VAL A 493 -7.14 -17.52 -13.36
CA VAL A 493 -7.18 -17.13 -14.78
C VAL A 493 -7.69 -15.69 -14.92
N LEU A 494 -6.88 -14.80 -15.50
CA LEU A 494 -7.31 -13.44 -15.80
C LEU A 494 -8.29 -13.44 -16.98
N MET A 495 -9.57 -13.11 -16.73
CA MET A 495 -10.64 -13.17 -17.73
C MET A 495 -10.91 -11.82 -18.39
N ALA A 496 -10.91 -10.75 -17.60
CA ALA A 496 -11.19 -9.40 -18.08
C ALA A 496 -10.46 -8.34 -17.24
N ARG A 497 -10.31 -7.15 -17.82
CA ARG A 497 -10.02 -5.91 -17.09
C ARG A 497 -11.24 -5.04 -17.06
N GLU A 498 -11.44 -4.30 -15.99
CA GLU A 498 -12.51 -3.32 -15.86
C GLU A 498 -11.91 -1.93 -15.58
N GLU A 499 -12.36 -0.94 -16.34
CA GLU A 499 -12.26 0.46 -15.93
C GLU A 499 -13.63 0.89 -15.39
N ARG A 500 -13.64 1.38 -14.15
CA ARG A 500 -14.85 1.78 -13.43
C ARG A 500 -14.78 3.27 -13.09
N THR A 501 -15.76 4.03 -13.55
CA THR A 501 -15.92 5.45 -13.22
C THR A 501 -17.15 5.62 -12.34
N VAL A 502 -16.94 6.19 -11.15
CA VAL A 502 -18.02 6.46 -10.18
C VAL A 502 -17.99 7.94 -9.81
N ALA A 503 -19.16 8.59 -9.82
CA ALA A 503 -19.32 9.96 -9.36
C ALA A 503 -20.58 10.17 -8.52
N ALA A 504 -20.49 11.04 -7.52
CA ALA A 504 -21.58 11.55 -6.70
C ALA A 504 -21.94 12.96 -7.18
N VAL A 505 -23.08 13.08 -7.85
CA VAL A 505 -23.51 14.30 -8.56
C VAL A 505 -24.63 14.99 -7.78
N PRO A 506 -24.48 16.25 -7.34
CA PRO A 506 -25.58 16.99 -6.72
C PRO A 506 -26.78 17.16 -7.67
N LEU A 507 -28.00 16.95 -7.17
CA LEU A 507 -29.23 17.00 -7.97
C LEU A 507 -30.40 17.64 -7.19
N GLY A 508 -30.28 18.93 -6.89
CA GLY A 508 -31.28 19.65 -6.07
C GLY A 508 -31.30 19.12 -4.65
N ASP A 509 -32.49 18.71 -4.16
CA ASP A 509 -32.68 18.10 -2.84
C ASP A 509 -32.34 16.59 -2.82
N ALA A 510 -31.77 16.08 -3.91
CA ALA A 510 -31.27 14.71 -4.05
C ALA A 510 -29.83 14.74 -4.55
N TRP A 511 -29.23 13.57 -4.70
CA TRP A 511 -27.98 13.41 -5.44
C TRP A 511 -28.08 12.19 -6.35
N ALA A 512 -27.16 12.04 -7.30
CA ALA A 512 -27.11 10.91 -8.21
C ALA A 512 -25.76 10.20 -8.14
N LEU A 513 -25.80 8.88 -8.03
CA LEU A 513 -24.66 8.00 -8.25
C LEU A 513 -24.57 7.72 -9.75
N ASP A 514 -23.59 8.31 -10.43
CA ASP A 514 -23.22 7.96 -11.79
C ASP A 514 -22.20 6.83 -11.76
N PHE A 515 -22.56 5.67 -12.29
CA PHE A 515 -21.75 4.47 -12.27
C PHE A 515 -21.57 3.97 -13.71
N THR A 516 -20.33 3.98 -14.18
CA THR A 516 -19.95 3.41 -15.47
C THR A 516 -18.90 2.32 -15.27
N PHE A 517 -19.08 1.17 -15.92
CA PHE A 517 -18.05 0.14 -16.01
C PHE A 517 -17.80 -0.25 -17.46
N THR A 518 -16.55 -0.46 -17.80
CA THR A 518 -16.09 -0.96 -19.10
C THR A 518 -15.28 -2.22 -18.90
N LEU A 519 -15.84 -3.36 -19.29
CA LEU A 519 -15.14 -4.65 -19.30
C LEU A 519 -14.39 -4.82 -20.62
N THR A 520 -13.12 -5.20 -20.54
CA THR A 520 -12.27 -5.59 -21.67
C THR A 520 -11.97 -7.08 -21.58
N ASN A 521 -12.42 -7.84 -22.57
CA ASN A 521 -12.20 -9.28 -22.67
C ASN A 521 -10.72 -9.60 -22.94
N LEU A 522 -10.13 -10.48 -22.13
CA LEU A 522 -8.73 -10.90 -22.25
C LEU A 522 -8.56 -12.38 -22.60
N THR A 523 -9.65 -13.10 -22.86
CA THR A 523 -9.62 -14.55 -23.10
C THR A 523 -9.09 -14.94 -24.50
N GLY A 524 -8.95 -13.98 -25.42
CA GLY A 524 -8.48 -14.21 -26.79
C GLY A 524 -9.54 -14.77 -27.75
N ALA A 525 -10.77 -14.96 -27.28
CA ALA A 525 -11.93 -15.40 -28.05
C ALA A 525 -13.20 -14.71 -27.53
N PRO A 526 -14.32 -14.69 -28.29
CA PRO A 526 -15.57 -14.12 -27.78
C PRO A 526 -16.00 -14.83 -26.49
N VAL A 527 -16.34 -14.05 -25.45
CA VAL A 527 -16.80 -14.59 -24.16
C VAL A 527 -18.28 -14.32 -23.96
N GLU A 528 -19.03 -15.32 -23.52
CA GLU A 528 -20.45 -15.15 -23.20
C GLU A 528 -20.65 -14.70 -21.76
N ILE A 529 -21.51 -13.70 -21.56
CA ILE A 529 -22.15 -13.39 -20.30
C ILE A 529 -23.50 -14.10 -20.28
N ASN A 530 -23.69 -14.94 -19.27
CA ASN A 530 -24.89 -15.72 -19.03
C ASN A 530 -25.55 -15.32 -17.70
N SER A 531 -26.78 -15.78 -17.52
CA SER A 531 -27.48 -15.69 -16.24
C SER A 531 -28.24 -16.99 -15.97
N SER A 532 -28.81 -17.10 -14.76
CA SER A 532 -29.72 -18.22 -14.48
C SER A 532 -30.88 -18.28 -15.46
N ALA A 533 -31.35 -17.14 -15.98
CA ALA A 533 -32.43 -17.09 -16.96
C ALA A 533 -32.03 -17.66 -18.33
N THR A 534 -30.84 -17.35 -18.84
CA THR A 534 -30.34 -17.95 -20.10
C THR A 534 -30.06 -19.46 -19.95
N LYS A 535 -29.89 -19.92 -18.71
CA LYS A 535 -29.74 -21.34 -18.36
C LYS A 535 -31.07 -22.06 -18.08
N GLY A 536 -32.22 -21.39 -18.18
CA GLY A 536 -33.56 -22.01 -18.09
C GLY A 536 -34.39 -21.59 -16.86
N ARG A 537 -33.86 -20.76 -15.96
CA ARG A 537 -34.61 -20.22 -14.82
C ARG A 537 -35.27 -18.89 -15.17
N ALA A 538 -36.44 -18.95 -15.83
CA ALA A 538 -37.16 -17.75 -16.27
C ALA A 538 -37.27 -16.67 -15.17
N GLY A 539 -36.99 -15.42 -15.53
CA GLY A 539 -37.01 -14.27 -14.60
C GLY A 539 -35.80 -14.16 -13.66
N ALA A 540 -34.79 -15.03 -13.77
CA ALA A 540 -33.56 -14.96 -12.98
C ALA A 540 -32.39 -14.34 -13.77
N GLY A 541 -32.64 -13.19 -14.42
CA GLY A 541 -31.66 -12.49 -15.25
C GLY A 541 -30.68 -11.61 -14.49
N TYR A 542 -30.32 -11.95 -13.24
CA TYR A 542 -29.41 -11.13 -12.44
C TYR A 542 -27.97 -11.24 -12.96
N GLY A 543 -27.30 -10.09 -13.04
CA GLY A 543 -25.93 -9.94 -13.52
C GLY A 543 -25.73 -8.59 -14.20
N GLY A 544 -24.62 -7.91 -13.91
CA GLY A 544 -24.35 -6.51 -14.28
C GLY A 544 -24.29 -5.60 -13.05
N PHE A 545 -24.69 -4.34 -13.20
CA PHE A 545 -24.88 -3.45 -12.06
C PHE A 545 -26.05 -3.96 -11.20
N PHE A 546 -25.87 -3.98 -9.88
CA PHE A 546 -26.89 -4.39 -8.92
C PHE A 546 -26.85 -3.53 -7.67
N TRP A 547 -28.03 -3.21 -7.17
CA TRP A 547 -28.26 -2.46 -5.95
C TRP A 547 -29.13 -3.30 -5.01
N ARG A 548 -28.57 -3.70 -3.86
CA ARG A 548 -29.30 -4.32 -2.76
C ARG A 548 -29.74 -3.23 -1.78
N ALA A 549 -31.04 -2.92 -1.74
CA ALA A 549 -31.58 -2.00 -0.74
C ALA A 549 -31.83 -2.73 0.59
N PRO A 550 -32.09 -2.04 1.71
CA PRO A 550 -32.26 -2.68 3.02
C PRO A 550 -33.46 -3.62 3.06
N GLY A 551 -33.22 -4.90 3.39
CA GLY A 551 -34.24 -5.93 3.52
C GLY A 551 -35.27 -5.61 4.61
N THR A 552 -34.84 -4.88 5.65
CA THR A 552 -35.68 -4.36 6.73
C THR A 552 -36.64 -3.25 6.30
N SER A 553 -36.52 -2.74 5.07
CA SER A 553 -37.40 -1.69 4.57
C SER A 553 -38.85 -2.17 4.46
N THR A 554 -39.77 -1.34 4.93
CA THR A 554 -41.22 -1.58 4.87
C THR A 554 -41.89 -0.75 3.78
N ALA A 555 -43.17 -1.03 3.51
CA ALA A 555 -44.00 -0.31 2.53
C ALA A 555 -43.31 -0.13 1.17
N ARG A 556 -42.65 -1.18 0.68
CA ARG A 556 -41.85 -1.11 -0.55
C ARG A 556 -42.75 -1.03 -1.78
N VAL A 557 -42.47 -0.08 -2.66
CA VAL A 557 -43.21 0.12 -3.92
C VAL A 557 -42.26 0.36 -5.07
N THR A 558 -42.72 0.05 -6.28
CA THR A 558 -42.02 0.36 -7.52
C THR A 558 -42.85 1.27 -8.41
N LEU A 559 -42.16 1.98 -9.32
CA LEU A 559 -42.77 2.79 -10.38
C LEU A 559 -42.06 2.50 -11.71
N PRO A 560 -42.76 2.62 -12.86
CA PRO A 560 -44.13 3.12 -13.03
C PRO A 560 -45.25 2.10 -12.74
N GLY A 561 -44.93 0.89 -12.29
CA GLY A 561 -45.89 -0.14 -11.89
C GLY A 561 -45.34 -1.05 -10.80
N ASP A 562 -46.06 -2.11 -10.48
CA ASP A 562 -45.62 -3.11 -9.50
C ASP A 562 -44.40 -3.93 -9.99
N GLU A 563 -43.88 -4.81 -9.12
CA GLU A 563 -42.71 -5.65 -9.44
C GLU A 563 -42.89 -6.40 -10.76
N ARG A 564 -44.09 -6.95 -11.02
CA ARG A 564 -44.37 -7.72 -12.24
C ARG A 564 -44.31 -6.86 -13.49
N ALA A 565 -44.75 -5.60 -13.40
CA ALA A 565 -44.70 -4.67 -14.52
C ALA A 565 -43.28 -4.23 -14.87
N VAL A 566 -42.41 -4.06 -13.87
CA VAL A 566 -41.05 -3.52 -14.08
C VAL A 566 -39.99 -4.61 -14.27
N HIS A 567 -40.16 -5.80 -13.70
CA HIS A 567 -39.21 -6.90 -13.81
C HIS A 567 -39.16 -7.47 -15.25
N GLY A 568 -37.99 -7.37 -15.88
CA GLY A 568 -37.77 -7.71 -17.29
C GLY A 568 -38.17 -6.63 -18.28
N SER A 569 -38.72 -5.50 -17.80
CA SER A 569 -39.04 -4.36 -18.66
C SER A 569 -37.76 -3.70 -19.17
N ARG A 570 -37.84 -3.02 -20.32
CA ARG A 570 -36.75 -2.21 -20.90
C ARG A 570 -37.07 -0.71 -20.81
N GLY A 571 -37.82 -0.32 -19.78
CA GLY A 571 -38.17 1.07 -19.55
C GLY A 571 -36.91 1.94 -19.39
N PRO A 572 -36.95 3.23 -19.75
CA PRO A 572 -35.79 4.11 -19.62
C PRO A 572 -35.37 4.36 -18.16
N TRP A 573 -36.28 4.12 -17.22
CA TRP A 573 -36.03 4.21 -15.79
C TRP A 573 -36.91 3.23 -15.02
N VAL A 574 -36.49 2.89 -13.81
CA VAL A 574 -37.30 2.23 -12.79
C VAL A 574 -37.04 2.93 -11.45
N ALA A 575 -38.05 3.00 -10.58
CA ALA A 575 -37.87 3.53 -9.24
C ALA A 575 -38.33 2.54 -8.17
N MET A 576 -37.69 2.63 -7.01
CA MET A 576 -38.03 1.88 -5.81
C MET A 576 -38.08 2.86 -4.64
N SER A 577 -39.13 2.78 -3.83
CA SER A 577 -39.23 3.53 -2.58
C SER A 577 -39.56 2.58 -1.43
N GLY A 578 -39.08 2.92 -0.25
CA GLY A 578 -39.32 2.17 0.98
C GLY A 578 -39.26 3.08 2.19
N ALA A 579 -39.56 2.52 3.36
CA ALA A 579 -39.39 3.19 4.64
C ALA A 579 -38.46 2.36 5.53
N THR A 580 -37.57 3.01 6.26
CA THR A 580 -36.82 2.37 7.35
C THR A 580 -37.78 1.92 8.48
N PRO A 581 -37.36 1.02 9.39
CA PRO A 581 -38.18 0.61 10.53
C PRO A 581 -38.64 1.76 11.44
N ASP A 582 -37.85 2.85 11.53
CA ASP A 582 -38.17 4.08 12.25
C ASP A 582 -39.05 5.07 11.45
N GLY A 583 -39.53 4.66 10.26
CA GLY A 583 -40.51 5.42 9.47
C GLY A 583 -39.92 6.53 8.61
N ARG A 584 -38.61 6.53 8.33
CA ARG A 584 -37.99 7.46 7.39
C ARG A 584 -38.09 6.89 5.98
N ASP A 585 -38.85 7.57 5.13
CA ASP A 585 -39.01 7.19 3.72
C ASP A 585 -37.77 7.56 2.88
N TRP A 586 -37.55 6.81 1.81
CA TRP A 586 -36.52 7.05 0.81
C TRP A 586 -37.01 6.67 -0.60
N THR A 587 -36.38 7.22 -1.63
CA THR A 587 -36.65 6.89 -3.04
C THR A 587 -35.35 6.77 -3.84
N LEU A 588 -35.24 5.68 -4.60
CA LEU A 588 -34.18 5.43 -5.58
C LEU A 588 -34.78 5.46 -6.99
N VAL A 589 -34.17 6.20 -7.91
CA VAL A 589 -34.58 6.28 -9.32
C VAL A 589 -33.40 5.90 -10.21
N PHE A 590 -33.49 4.74 -10.84
CA PHE A 590 -32.45 4.16 -11.70
C PHE A 590 -32.71 4.54 -13.15
N VAL A 591 -31.71 5.08 -13.82
CA VAL A 591 -31.74 5.44 -15.24
C VAL A 591 -30.59 4.76 -15.96
N GLN A 592 -30.84 4.22 -17.15
CA GLN A 592 -29.83 3.60 -17.99
C GLN A 592 -29.93 4.06 -19.45
N THR A 593 -28.82 3.96 -20.18
CA THR A 593 -28.75 4.32 -21.61
C THR A 593 -28.68 3.10 -22.54
N ALA A 594 -28.31 1.92 -22.04
CA ALA A 594 -28.09 0.71 -22.84
C ALA A 594 -29.38 -0.02 -23.25
N GLY A 595 -30.50 0.23 -22.56
CA GLY A 595 -31.77 -0.45 -22.82
C GLY A 595 -31.79 -1.94 -22.44
N ASP A 596 -30.92 -2.34 -21.52
CA ASP A 596 -30.92 -3.69 -20.95
C ASP A 596 -32.20 -3.92 -20.11
N PRO A 597 -32.68 -5.17 -19.94
CA PRO A 597 -33.80 -5.44 -19.07
C PRO A 597 -33.52 -5.08 -17.61
N TRP A 598 -34.53 -4.61 -16.89
CA TRP A 598 -34.43 -4.39 -15.45
C TRP A 598 -34.63 -5.69 -14.68
N PHE A 599 -33.67 -6.07 -13.83
CA PHE A 599 -33.88 -7.09 -12.81
C PHE A 599 -34.38 -6.43 -11.53
N VAL A 600 -35.66 -6.61 -11.19
CA VAL A 600 -36.28 -6.02 -9.99
C VAL A 600 -36.85 -7.10 -9.08
N ARG A 601 -36.57 -7.00 -7.78
CA ARG A 601 -37.22 -7.77 -6.71
C ARG A 601 -37.67 -6.81 -5.62
N VAL A 602 -38.86 -7.02 -5.09
CA VAL A 602 -39.46 -6.22 -4.00
C VAL A 602 -40.01 -7.12 -2.91
N ALA A 603 -40.75 -8.17 -3.30
CA ALA A 603 -41.44 -9.03 -2.34
C ALA A 603 -40.47 -9.92 -1.54
N GLU A 604 -39.63 -10.69 -2.24
CA GLU A 604 -38.64 -11.59 -1.62
C GLU A 604 -37.54 -10.78 -0.91
N TYR A 605 -36.91 -9.89 -1.66
CA TYR A 605 -35.93 -8.94 -1.16
C TYR A 605 -35.89 -7.71 -2.07
N PRO A 606 -35.47 -6.53 -1.58
CA PRO A 606 -35.43 -5.34 -2.40
C PRO A 606 -34.11 -5.24 -3.15
N GLY A 607 -34.16 -5.47 -4.47
CA GLY A 607 -33.00 -5.37 -5.35
C GLY A 607 -33.36 -4.83 -6.72
N VAL A 608 -32.49 -3.99 -7.27
CA VAL A 608 -32.61 -3.48 -8.65
C VAL A 608 -31.28 -3.67 -9.36
N GLY A 609 -31.30 -4.21 -10.57
CA GLY A 609 -30.10 -4.37 -11.38
C GLY A 609 -30.35 -4.18 -12.88
N GLN A 610 -29.27 -3.88 -13.60
CA GLN A 610 -29.24 -3.83 -15.05
C GLN A 610 -28.83 -5.22 -15.58
N ALA A 611 -29.79 -5.99 -16.08
CA ALA A 611 -29.57 -7.37 -16.49
C ALA A 611 -28.82 -7.45 -17.82
N LEU A 612 -27.55 -7.88 -17.80
CA LEU A 612 -26.75 -8.05 -19.02
C LEU A 612 -27.26 -9.22 -19.89
N ALA A 613 -27.81 -10.27 -19.27
CA ALA A 613 -28.29 -11.47 -19.93
C ALA A 613 -29.66 -11.88 -19.35
N TRP A 614 -30.71 -11.81 -20.16
CA TRP A 614 -32.08 -12.06 -19.73
C TRP A 614 -32.69 -13.29 -20.38
N ASP A 615 -32.96 -13.24 -21.67
CA ASP A 615 -33.52 -14.30 -22.49
C ASP A 615 -32.47 -14.99 -23.38
N ARG A 616 -31.37 -14.27 -23.67
CA ARG A 616 -30.23 -14.75 -24.44
C ARG A 616 -28.91 -14.34 -23.80
N PRO A 617 -27.82 -15.12 -24.01
CA PRO A 617 -26.47 -14.71 -23.62
C PRO A 617 -26.08 -13.40 -24.31
N LEU A 618 -25.22 -12.61 -23.64
CA LEU A 618 -24.58 -11.43 -24.22
C LEU A 618 -23.14 -11.80 -24.59
N VAL A 619 -22.79 -11.70 -25.87
CA VAL A 619 -21.42 -11.98 -26.34
C VAL A 619 -20.57 -10.72 -26.24
N VAL A 620 -19.41 -10.83 -25.58
CA VAL A 620 -18.40 -9.77 -25.49
C VAL A 620 -17.20 -10.15 -26.35
N GLU A 621 -17.09 -9.51 -27.50
CA GLU A 621 -15.98 -9.69 -28.44
C GLU A 621 -14.70 -9.05 -27.89
N SER A 622 -14.75 -7.73 -27.68
CA SER A 622 -13.62 -6.92 -27.20
C SER A 622 -13.97 -6.19 -25.91
N THR A 623 -14.92 -5.25 -25.97
CA THR A 623 -15.30 -4.41 -24.83
C THR A 623 -16.81 -4.35 -24.63
N LEU A 624 -17.21 -4.21 -23.37
CA LEU A 624 -18.58 -4.02 -22.93
C LEU A 624 -18.64 -2.82 -21.97
N THR A 625 -19.28 -1.74 -22.38
CA THR A 625 -19.50 -0.57 -21.52
C THR A 625 -20.96 -0.48 -21.11
N ARG A 626 -21.20 -0.15 -19.85
CA ARG A 626 -22.51 0.17 -19.30
C ARG A 626 -22.43 1.34 -18.34
N ARG A 627 -23.47 2.18 -18.40
CA ARG A 627 -23.67 3.34 -17.53
C ARG A 627 -25.06 3.26 -16.91
N ILE A 628 -25.11 3.43 -15.60
CA ILE A 628 -26.32 3.51 -14.80
C ILE A 628 -26.18 4.74 -13.91
N VAL A 629 -27.19 5.61 -13.92
CA VAL A 629 -27.24 6.77 -13.02
C VAL A 629 -28.43 6.60 -12.09
N THR A 630 -28.16 6.58 -10.79
CA THR A 630 -29.17 6.35 -9.75
C THR A 630 -29.36 7.60 -8.92
N ALA A 631 -30.51 8.25 -9.03
CA ALA A 631 -30.86 9.32 -8.10
C ALA A 631 -31.29 8.75 -6.76
N VAL A 632 -30.76 9.32 -5.68
CA VAL A 632 -30.97 8.95 -4.28
C VAL A 632 -31.60 10.14 -3.56
N ALA A 633 -32.84 9.98 -3.11
CA ALA A 633 -33.65 11.06 -2.55
C ALA A 633 -34.25 10.67 -1.20
N ASP A 634 -34.33 11.65 -0.31
CA ASP A 634 -35.13 11.58 0.91
C ASP A 634 -36.62 11.52 0.59
N GLY A 635 -37.38 10.79 1.40
CA GLY A 635 -38.82 10.73 1.32
C GLY A 635 -39.35 9.82 0.22
N ARG A 636 -40.67 9.65 0.22
CA ARG A 636 -41.41 8.86 -0.76
C ARG A 636 -41.96 9.78 -1.84
N LEU A 637 -41.32 9.76 -3.00
CA LEU A 637 -41.69 10.65 -4.09
C LEU A 637 -42.96 10.15 -4.81
N SER A 638 -43.77 11.09 -5.29
CA SER A 638 -44.91 10.78 -6.15
C SER A 638 -44.43 10.35 -7.54
N GLN A 639 -45.30 9.70 -8.32
CA GLN A 639 -44.95 9.31 -9.69
C GLN A 639 -44.55 10.50 -10.58
N SER A 640 -45.18 11.67 -10.41
CA SER A 640 -44.80 12.88 -11.15
C SER A 640 -43.41 13.38 -10.74
N ALA A 641 -43.09 13.37 -9.45
CA ALA A 641 -41.77 13.74 -8.94
C ALA A 641 -40.68 12.76 -9.39
N VAL A 642 -40.92 11.45 -9.32
CA VAL A 642 -40.02 10.42 -9.86
C VAL A 642 -39.77 10.61 -11.36
N SER A 643 -40.83 10.86 -12.13
CA SER A 643 -40.70 11.07 -13.58
C SER A 643 -39.87 12.30 -13.90
N ALA A 644 -40.06 13.40 -13.14
CA ALA A 644 -39.26 14.61 -13.29
C ALA A 644 -37.79 14.38 -12.90
N LEU A 645 -37.53 13.65 -11.82
CA LEU A 645 -36.18 13.31 -11.39
C LEU A 645 -35.45 12.44 -12.41
N ALA A 646 -36.12 11.42 -12.96
CA ALA A 646 -35.59 10.59 -14.06
C ALA A 646 -35.27 11.43 -15.31
N ALA A 647 -36.11 12.41 -15.64
CA ALA A 647 -35.85 13.33 -16.75
C ALA A 647 -34.61 14.21 -16.50
N ASN A 648 -34.43 14.72 -15.28
CA ASN A 648 -33.24 15.48 -14.91
C ASN A 648 -31.95 14.64 -14.98
N VAL A 649 -32.00 13.41 -14.47
CA VAL A 649 -30.88 12.46 -14.60
C VAL A 649 -30.55 12.19 -16.07
N ARG A 650 -31.56 12.02 -16.93
CA ARG A 650 -31.35 11.81 -18.36
C ARG A 650 -30.71 13.03 -19.03
N LEU A 651 -31.17 14.23 -18.71
CA LEU A 651 -30.55 15.48 -19.19
C LEU A 651 -29.09 15.62 -18.75
N TYR A 652 -28.75 15.12 -17.57
CA TYR A 652 -27.36 15.02 -17.12
C TYR A 652 -26.57 14.01 -17.97
N CYS A 653 -27.11 12.81 -18.19
CA CYS A 653 -26.48 11.77 -19.02
C CYS A 653 -26.23 12.24 -20.47
N ASP A 654 -27.13 13.03 -21.05
CA ASP A 654 -27.00 13.51 -22.44
C ASP A 654 -25.92 14.62 -22.59
N LYS A 655 -25.52 15.26 -21.49
CA LYS A 655 -24.53 16.36 -21.47
C LYS A 655 -23.12 15.91 -21.09
N SER A 656 -22.97 14.70 -20.55
CA SER A 656 -21.74 14.14 -19.97
C SER A 656 -21.32 12.89 -20.70
#